data_AF-A0AAF0J725-F1
#
_entry.id   AF-A0AAF0J725-F1
#
_cell.length_a   1.000
_cell.length_b   1.000
_cell.length_c   1.000
_cell.angle_alpha   90.00
_cell.angle_beta   90.00
_cell.angle_gamma   90.00
#
_symmetry.space_group_name_H-M   'P 1'
#
loop_
_entity.id
_entity.type
_entity.pdbx_description
1 polymer ?
#
loop_
_entity_poly.entity_id
_entity_poly.type
_entity_poly.pdbx_seq_one_letter_code
_entity_poly.pdbx_strand_id
1 'polypeptide(L)'
;MSKAPSAALAGVKALQTKLAGSTDLNPIAELISTAKKLHGDGNPSEPKAIHLATRVVTRSFAALCEQGRIDFTRADDKGVLIAKEQSDPASIVAAWLAAQWNSFVAFLHDSLLFSEAPTLRLAAVEMSMSLQTAASESMAGGGASRWSPTPFRQLVHALFHNDVYDDVVDKFAEDYLEVYDDVRYMFCKAASSALKNASEKETRLRSRVLQLLVRITAIPTKDEHLNNYLVPHLAETSRKSEPEAQDAPMFSDSDEDESPLEKATAAAARAASGKKRSRSGTLRDSLHSLGAQRQAFATAWLALLLPKRIKSQPAGGPLSPGETHGILVRLHAQILPHLPLPNMLHDFLVDCLDSKGTTALLALNGLYTLIVSHNLDYPAFYTRLYALLDANVLHTKYRSRFMRMLNTFLSSTHLSAALVASFLKRLSRLALRASPAAIVEVVPFVWNLLRRHPNCMPMIHREWDGDHLALGPAGIEDGFDPLEPNPSKTGALESSLWEISAFGAHAYALQNQGRSVSGIGGDAHYLASVNTFARILADPFTKQRYELEEFLDTTYATLFETEANKTLRRRKREDKEPPSPAIRDIEADLAVPALVATVSNNVDVAIRREERKRLRVCAYPAPGDVAENVPIDECARLWDMA
;
A
#
# COMPACT_ATOMS: atom_id res chain seq x y z
N MET A 1 -19.30 27.06 38.83
CA MET A 1 -20.64 26.54 39.16
C MET A 1 -20.68 25.06 38.81
N SER A 2 -20.56 24.20 39.82
CA SER A 2 -20.63 22.74 39.70
C SER A 2 -22.04 22.33 39.30
N LYS A 3 -22.22 21.88 38.04
CA LYS A 3 -23.48 21.24 37.63
C LYS A 3 -23.72 20.03 38.53
N ALA A 4 -24.85 20.01 39.22
CA ALA A 4 -25.29 18.86 40.02
C ALA A 4 -25.18 17.55 39.21
N PRO A 5 -24.86 16.40 39.83
CA PRO A 5 -24.90 15.14 39.12
C PRO A 5 -26.31 14.94 38.59
N SER A 6 -26.40 14.71 37.29
CA SER A 6 -27.65 14.41 36.63
C SER A 6 -28.37 13.22 37.28
N ALA A 7 -29.71 13.23 37.19
CA ALA A 7 -30.56 12.19 37.78
C ALA A 7 -30.19 10.77 37.32
N ALA A 8 -29.78 10.60 36.06
CA ALA A 8 -29.35 9.31 35.53
C ALA A 8 -28.01 8.85 36.15
N LEU A 9 -27.04 9.75 36.34
CA LEU A 9 -25.77 9.43 36.98
C LEU A 9 -25.93 9.10 38.47
N ALA A 10 -26.86 9.77 39.17
CA ALA A 10 -27.24 9.42 40.53
C ALA A 10 -27.90 8.03 40.61
N GLY A 11 -28.78 7.70 39.66
CA GLY A 11 -29.40 6.38 39.56
C GLY A 11 -28.39 5.24 39.34
N VAL A 12 -27.43 5.41 38.43
CA VAL A 12 -26.35 4.42 38.20
C VAL A 12 -25.49 4.23 39.45
N LYS A 13 -25.18 5.31 40.18
CA LYS A 13 -24.45 5.22 41.45
C LYS A 13 -25.22 4.47 42.53
N ALA A 14 -26.54 4.65 42.61
CA ALA A 14 -27.38 3.91 43.54
C ALA A 14 -27.45 2.40 43.20
N LEU A 15 -27.45 2.05 41.92
CA LEU A 15 -27.36 0.64 41.49
C LEU A 15 -25.98 0.05 41.79
N GLN A 16 -24.92 0.84 41.64
CA GLN A 16 -23.56 0.44 42.03
C GLN A 16 -23.46 0.14 43.53
N THR A 17 -24.03 0.98 44.40
CA THR A 17 -24.01 0.74 45.85
C THR A 17 -24.84 -0.48 46.24
N LYS A 18 -25.97 -0.72 45.59
CA LYS A 18 -26.76 -1.94 45.78
C LYS A 18 -25.99 -3.21 45.38
N LEU A 19 -25.27 -3.17 44.26
CA LEU A 19 -24.44 -4.28 43.81
C LEU A 19 -23.25 -4.55 44.75
N ALA A 20 -22.70 -3.50 45.36
CA ALA A 20 -21.63 -3.65 46.35
C ALA A 20 -22.13 -4.14 47.72
N GLY A 21 -23.39 -3.88 48.06
CA GLY A 21 -23.98 -4.18 49.37
C GLY A 21 -24.78 -5.49 49.44
N SER A 22 -25.05 -6.16 48.31
CA SER A 22 -25.90 -7.36 48.26
C SER A 22 -25.30 -8.45 47.38
N THR A 23 -25.67 -9.71 47.63
CA THR A 23 -25.32 -10.87 46.78
C THR A 23 -26.28 -11.03 45.58
N ASP A 24 -27.23 -10.11 45.43
CA ASP A 24 -28.24 -10.12 44.39
C ASP A 24 -27.63 -9.73 43.04
N LEU A 25 -27.86 -10.56 42.02
CA LEU A 25 -27.34 -10.36 40.66
C LEU A 25 -28.28 -9.52 39.76
N ASN A 26 -29.52 -9.31 40.21
CA ASN A 26 -30.54 -8.54 39.48
C ASN A 26 -30.12 -7.10 39.10
N PRO A 27 -29.34 -6.35 39.93
CA PRO A 27 -28.87 -5.02 39.55
C PRO A 27 -28.03 -5.00 38.27
N ILE A 28 -27.40 -6.11 37.87
CA ILE A 28 -26.65 -6.21 36.61
C ILE A 28 -27.58 -6.08 35.40
N ALA A 29 -28.71 -6.79 35.42
CA ALA A 29 -29.71 -6.71 34.35
C ALA A 29 -30.37 -5.32 34.30
N GLU A 30 -30.64 -4.72 35.47
CA GLU A 30 -31.13 -3.34 35.55
C GLU A 30 -30.12 -2.34 34.99
N LEU A 31 -28.82 -2.48 35.31
CA LEU A 31 -27.75 -1.66 34.75
C LEU A 31 -27.63 -1.79 33.23
N ILE A 32 -27.73 -3.00 32.68
CA ILE A 32 -27.72 -3.22 31.22
C ILE A 32 -28.95 -2.55 30.58
N SER A 33 -30.13 -2.73 31.18
CA SER A 33 -31.37 -2.15 30.63
C SER A 33 -31.37 -0.61 30.70
N THR A 34 -30.84 -0.03 31.78
CA THR A 34 -30.70 1.43 31.93
C THR A 34 -29.64 1.96 30.97
N ALA A 35 -28.51 1.28 30.78
CA ALA A 35 -27.51 1.65 29.78
C ALA A 35 -28.08 1.61 28.36
N LYS A 36 -28.86 0.57 28.01
CA LYS A 36 -29.57 0.48 26.73
C LYS A 36 -30.60 1.60 26.54
N LYS A 37 -31.36 1.94 27.58
CA LYS A 37 -32.34 3.06 27.54
C LYS A 37 -31.67 4.42 27.42
N LEU A 38 -30.56 4.65 28.12
CA LEU A 38 -29.80 5.91 28.06
C LEU A 38 -29.07 6.10 26.73
N HIS A 39 -28.80 5.01 26.03
CA HIS A 39 -28.26 5.02 24.67
C HIS A 39 -29.37 5.06 23.60
N GLY A 40 -30.57 4.56 23.93
CA GLY A 40 -31.77 4.69 23.10
C GLY A 40 -32.26 6.13 23.05
N ASP A 41 -32.77 6.52 21.88
CA ASP A 41 -32.85 7.90 21.35
C ASP A 41 -31.47 8.42 20.99
N GLY A 42 -31.24 8.67 19.69
CA GLY A 42 -29.94 8.97 19.06
C GLY A 42 -29.17 10.20 19.56
N ASN A 43 -29.50 10.75 20.73
CA ASN A 43 -28.64 11.63 21.50
C ASN A 43 -28.22 10.89 22.78
N PRO A 44 -26.93 10.59 23.01
CA PRO A 44 -26.46 10.12 24.30
C PRO A 44 -26.69 11.26 25.31
N SER A 45 -27.85 11.22 25.99
CA SER A 45 -28.29 12.24 26.94
C SER A 45 -27.16 12.57 27.91
N GLU A 46 -26.41 11.53 28.34
CA GLU A 46 -25.28 11.65 29.25
C GLU A 46 -24.20 10.57 29.03
N PRO A 47 -23.15 10.83 28.22
CA PRO A 47 -22.11 9.84 27.95
C PRO A 47 -21.37 9.39 29.22
N LYS A 48 -21.29 10.25 30.24
CA LYS A 48 -20.67 9.91 31.53
C LYS A 48 -21.45 8.85 32.32
N ALA A 49 -22.79 8.92 32.29
CA ALA A 49 -23.63 7.94 32.98
C ALA A 49 -23.56 6.57 32.30
N ILE A 50 -23.57 6.56 30.96
CA ILE A 50 -23.40 5.34 30.15
C ILE A 50 -22.03 4.72 30.38
N HIS A 51 -20.97 5.51 30.34
CA HIS A 51 -19.61 5.03 30.60
C HIS A 51 -19.47 4.44 32.02
N LEU A 52 -20.06 5.08 33.04
CA LEU A 52 -20.05 4.54 34.40
C LEU A 52 -20.82 3.23 34.49
N ALA A 53 -22.04 3.16 33.94
CA ALA A 53 -22.87 1.96 33.99
C ALA A 53 -22.18 0.77 33.33
N THR A 54 -21.67 0.97 32.11
CA THR A 54 -20.95 -0.06 31.35
C THR A 54 -19.67 -0.50 32.04
N ARG A 55 -18.93 0.41 32.66
CA ARG A 55 -17.73 0.08 33.45
C ARG A 55 -18.06 -0.72 34.71
N VAL A 56 -19.15 -0.39 35.41
CA VAL A 56 -19.61 -1.15 36.59
C VAL A 56 -20.00 -2.57 36.19
N VAL A 57 -20.78 -2.71 35.10
CA VAL A 57 -21.18 -4.02 34.56
C VAL A 57 -19.96 -4.85 34.13
N THR A 58 -18.99 -4.22 33.49
CA THR A 58 -17.73 -4.87 33.09
C THR A 58 -16.98 -5.42 34.31
N ARG A 59 -16.81 -4.61 35.37
CA ARG A 59 -16.16 -5.03 36.61
C ARG A 59 -16.91 -6.14 37.33
N SER A 60 -18.25 -6.08 37.37
CA SER A 60 -19.05 -7.13 37.98
C SER A 60 -18.93 -8.45 37.22
N PHE A 61 -18.91 -8.40 35.89
CA PHE A 61 -18.71 -9.60 35.08
C PHE A 61 -17.29 -10.16 35.23
N ALA A 62 -16.26 -9.31 35.31
CA ALA A 62 -14.89 -9.76 35.61
C ALA A 62 -14.81 -10.51 36.95
N ALA A 63 -15.40 -9.96 38.02
CA ALA A 63 -15.47 -10.61 39.32
C ALA A 63 -16.25 -11.94 39.30
N LEU A 64 -17.31 -12.03 38.48
CA LEU A 64 -18.06 -13.29 38.29
C LEU A 64 -17.26 -14.34 37.51
N CYS A 65 -16.39 -13.91 36.59
CA CYS A 65 -15.48 -14.81 35.87
C CYS A 65 -14.40 -15.36 36.80
N GLU A 66 -13.81 -14.54 37.67
CA GLU A 66 -12.86 -14.99 38.70
C GLU A 66 -13.46 -16.04 39.64
N GLN A 67 -14.76 -15.93 39.93
CA GLN A 67 -15.50 -16.92 40.73
C GLN A 67 -15.86 -18.20 39.96
N GLY A 68 -15.56 -18.29 38.66
CA GLY A 68 -15.83 -19.46 37.83
C GLY A 68 -17.31 -19.77 37.61
N ARG A 69 -18.20 -18.77 37.75
CA ARG A 69 -19.67 -18.97 37.66
C ARG A 69 -20.22 -19.05 36.22
N ILE A 70 -19.40 -18.70 35.22
CA ILE A 70 -19.78 -18.67 33.81
C ILE A 70 -18.92 -19.68 33.05
N ASP A 71 -19.57 -20.60 32.33
CA ASP A 71 -18.88 -21.55 31.46
C ASP A 71 -18.76 -20.98 30.04
N PHE A 72 -17.53 -20.72 29.61
CA PHE A 72 -17.19 -20.16 28.30
C PHE A 72 -16.80 -21.24 27.26
N THR A 73 -16.91 -22.53 27.58
CA THR A 73 -16.46 -23.62 26.70
C THR A 73 -17.33 -23.83 25.47
N ARG A 74 -18.58 -23.36 25.47
CA ARG A 74 -19.56 -23.54 24.37
C ARG A 74 -20.04 -22.20 23.85
N ALA A 75 -19.52 -21.82 22.68
CA ALA A 75 -19.97 -20.63 21.96
C ALA A 75 -20.24 -20.94 20.49
N ASP A 76 -21.22 -20.24 19.91
CA ASP A 76 -21.57 -20.29 18.50
C ASP A 76 -20.42 -19.77 17.59
N ASP A 77 -20.59 -19.93 16.28
CA ASP A 77 -19.66 -19.41 15.26
C ASP A 77 -19.46 -17.89 15.34
N LYS A 78 -20.45 -17.16 15.85
CA LYS A 78 -20.37 -15.72 16.14
C LYS A 78 -19.77 -15.40 17.50
N GLY A 79 -19.53 -16.41 18.34
CA GLY A 79 -19.05 -16.24 19.70
C GLY A 79 -20.17 -15.84 20.66
N VAL A 80 -21.39 -16.34 20.49
CA VAL A 80 -22.49 -16.18 21.47
C VAL A 80 -22.50 -17.41 22.36
N LEU A 81 -22.63 -17.24 23.68
CA LEU A 81 -22.64 -18.37 24.61
C LEU A 81 -23.94 -19.19 24.47
N ILE A 82 -23.80 -20.51 24.35
CA ILE A 82 -24.93 -21.44 24.27
C ILE A 82 -25.17 -22.03 25.66
N ALA A 83 -26.29 -21.70 26.27
CA ALA A 83 -26.69 -22.29 27.55
C ALA A 83 -27.26 -23.71 27.33
N LYS A 84 -26.91 -24.66 28.20
CA LYS A 84 -27.66 -25.91 28.33
C LYS A 84 -28.86 -25.70 29.24
N GLU A 85 -30.04 -26.08 28.78
CA GLU A 85 -31.19 -26.28 29.67
C GLU A 85 -30.98 -27.58 30.45
N GLN A 86 -30.50 -27.45 31.68
CA GLN A 86 -30.51 -28.50 32.69
C GLN A 86 -31.42 -28.05 33.84
N SER A 87 -32.09 -29.01 34.50
CA SER A 87 -33.12 -28.75 35.53
C SER A 87 -32.55 -28.26 36.87
N ASP A 88 -31.23 -28.18 37.03
CA ASP A 88 -30.61 -27.77 38.29
C ASP A 88 -30.74 -26.25 38.52
N PRO A 89 -30.99 -25.79 39.75
CA PRO A 89 -31.12 -24.36 40.04
C PRO A 89 -29.85 -23.57 39.69
N ALA A 90 -28.67 -24.20 39.83
CA ALA A 90 -27.39 -23.61 39.45
C ALA A 90 -27.24 -23.45 37.92
N SER A 91 -27.73 -24.41 37.12
CA SER A 91 -27.68 -24.31 35.66
C SER A 91 -28.64 -23.27 35.11
N ILE A 92 -29.80 -23.06 35.76
CA ILE A 92 -30.73 -21.98 35.41
C ILE A 92 -30.08 -20.61 35.63
N VAL A 93 -29.40 -20.42 36.76
CA VAL A 93 -28.66 -19.17 37.04
C VAL A 93 -27.49 -18.98 36.06
N ALA A 94 -26.75 -20.05 35.74
CA ALA A 94 -25.67 -19.99 34.74
C ALA A 94 -26.20 -19.65 33.33
N ALA A 95 -27.33 -20.22 32.93
CA ALA A 95 -27.99 -19.92 31.66
C ALA A 95 -28.46 -18.45 31.60
N TRP A 96 -29.05 -17.94 32.69
CA TRP A 96 -29.43 -16.55 32.80
C TRP A 96 -28.21 -15.61 32.75
N LEU A 97 -27.12 -15.94 33.45
CA LEU A 97 -25.87 -15.19 33.41
C LEU A 97 -25.26 -15.15 32.00
N ALA A 98 -25.26 -16.28 31.30
CA ALA A 98 -24.83 -16.36 29.90
C ALA A 98 -25.69 -15.48 28.98
N ALA A 99 -27.00 -15.43 29.20
CA ALA A 99 -27.90 -14.54 28.46
C ALA A 99 -27.62 -13.06 28.76
N GLN A 100 -27.38 -12.69 30.01
CA GLN A 100 -27.00 -11.32 30.38
C GLN A 100 -25.63 -10.92 29.80
N TRP A 101 -24.66 -11.83 29.81
CA TRP A 101 -23.37 -11.65 29.16
C TRP A 101 -23.53 -11.39 27.67
N ASN A 102 -24.26 -12.25 26.95
CA ASN A 102 -24.54 -12.08 25.52
C ASN A 102 -25.24 -10.74 25.23
N SER A 103 -26.23 -10.37 26.05
CA SER A 103 -26.95 -9.10 25.96
C SER A 103 -26.06 -7.87 26.17
N PHE A 104 -25.03 -7.99 27.03
CA PHE A 104 -24.07 -6.94 27.31
C PHE A 104 -22.99 -6.84 26.23
N VAL A 105 -22.41 -7.97 25.78
CA VAL A 105 -21.40 -7.96 24.71
C VAL A 105 -22.00 -7.46 23.40
N ALA A 106 -23.23 -7.87 23.05
CA ALA A 106 -23.94 -7.33 21.90
C ALA A 106 -24.17 -5.81 22.04
N PHE A 107 -24.47 -5.31 23.24
CA PHE A 107 -24.60 -3.87 23.47
C PHE A 107 -23.26 -3.12 23.32
N LEU A 108 -22.16 -3.70 23.79
CA LEU A 108 -20.82 -3.14 23.58
C LEU A 108 -20.48 -3.04 22.09
N HIS A 109 -20.69 -4.12 21.33
CA HIS A 109 -20.22 -4.20 19.94
C HIS A 109 -21.19 -3.62 18.91
N ASP A 110 -22.50 -3.79 19.08
CA ASP A 110 -23.51 -3.34 18.09
C ASP A 110 -24.01 -1.91 18.36
N SER A 111 -23.86 -1.39 19.58
CA SER A 111 -24.37 -0.06 19.95
C SER A 111 -23.25 0.89 20.34
N LEU A 112 -22.40 0.53 21.31
CA LEU A 112 -21.41 1.47 21.85
C LEU A 112 -20.24 1.74 20.90
N LEU A 113 -19.79 0.75 20.13
CA LEU A 113 -18.76 0.96 19.09
C LEU A 113 -19.18 1.95 18.00
N PHE A 114 -20.49 2.08 17.74
CA PHE A 114 -21.05 2.98 16.72
C PHE A 114 -21.65 4.26 17.32
N SER A 115 -21.44 4.51 18.62
CA SER A 115 -21.91 5.73 19.25
C SER A 115 -21.20 6.97 18.69
N GLU A 116 -21.89 8.12 18.63
CA GLU A 116 -21.31 9.37 18.14
C GLU A 116 -20.15 9.88 19.03
N ALA A 117 -20.21 9.56 20.33
CA ALA A 117 -19.23 10.01 21.31
C ALA A 117 -17.95 9.15 21.28
N PRO A 118 -16.77 9.73 20.97
CA PRO A 118 -15.51 8.98 20.90
C PRO A 118 -15.14 8.33 22.24
N THR A 119 -15.44 8.99 23.36
CA THR A 119 -15.16 8.48 24.71
C THR A 119 -15.88 7.15 25.00
N LEU A 120 -17.07 6.95 24.44
CA LEU A 120 -17.83 5.71 24.59
C LEU A 120 -17.28 4.61 23.67
N ARG A 121 -16.95 4.96 22.42
CA ARG A 121 -16.34 4.03 21.46
C ARG A 121 -15.03 3.45 21.97
N LEU A 122 -14.11 4.32 22.40
CA LEU A 122 -12.80 3.93 22.91
C LEU A 122 -12.90 3.13 24.22
N ALA A 123 -13.88 3.45 25.05
CA ALA A 123 -14.14 2.70 26.28
C ALA A 123 -14.74 1.31 26.00
N ALA A 124 -15.55 1.15 24.96
CA ALA A 124 -16.11 -0.15 24.57
C ALA A 124 -15.02 -1.15 24.17
N VAL A 125 -13.97 -0.70 23.47
CA VAL A 125 -12.81 -1.54 23.14
C VAL A 125 -12.06 -1.97 24.40
N GLU A 126 -11.75 -1.03 25.30
CA GLU A 126 -11.09 -1.33 26.58
C GLU A 126 -11.89 -2.33 27.43
N MET A 127 -13.20 -2.09 27.56
CA MET A 127 -14.09 -2.97 28.30
C MET A 127 -14.11 -4.36 27.69
N SER A 128 -14.23 -4.46 26.36
CA SER A 128 -14.21 -5.75 25.65
C SER A 128 -12.91 -6.52 25.89
N MET A 129 -11.76 -5.85 25.89
CA MET A 129 -10.46 -6.50 26.13
C MET A 129 -10.29 -6.89 27.61
N SER A 130 -10.79 -6.09 28.55
CA SER A 130 -10.81 -6.45 29.98
C SER A 130 -11.74 -7.64 30.30
N LEU A 131 -12.83 -7.80 29.55
CA LEU A 131 -13.69 -8.98 29.64
C LEU A 131 -13.00 -10.20 29.04
N GLN A 132 -12.21 -10.01 27.98
CA GLN A 132 -11.47 -11.08 27.33
C GLN A 132 -10.39 -11.67 28.26
N THR A 133 -9.68 -10.83 29.02
CA THR A 133 -8.72 -11.30 30.03
C THR A 133 -9.42 -12.11 31.11
N ALA A 134 -10.45 -11.54 31.75
CA ALA A 134 -11.18 -12.20 32.83
C ALA A 134 -11.85 -13.53 32.38
N ALA A 135 -12.46 -13.55 31.19
CA ALA A 135 -13.07 -14.76 30.65
C ALA A 135 -12.01 -15.83 30.34
N SER A 136 -10.86 -15.44 29.77
CA SER A 136 -9.79 -16.40 29.45
C SER A 136 -9.15 -16.96 30.72
N GLU A 137 -8.92 -16.15 31.76
CA GLU A 137 -8.37 -16.58 33.05
C GLU A 137 -9.29 -17.56 33.78
N SER A 138 -10.61 -17.34 33.73
CA SER A 138 -11.59 -18.28 34.33
C SER A 138 -11.51 -19.69 33.74
N MET A 139 -11.11 -19.80 32.45
CA MET A 139 -10.95 -21.08 31.76
C MET A 139 -9.61 -21.77 32.06
N ALA A 140 -8.67 -21.08 32.73
CA ALA A 140 -7.36 -21.63 33.07
C ALA A 140 -7.41 -22.68 34.19
N GLY A 141 -8.51 -22.73 34.96
CA GLY A 141 -8.72 -23.58 36.15
C GLY A 141 -8.71 -25.11 35.95
N GLY A 142 -8.22 -25.61 34.81
CA GLY A 142 -8.12 -27.05 34.52
C GLY A 142 -6.83 -27.48 33.82
N GLY A 143 -5.77 -26.66 33.87
CA GLY A 143 -4.49 -26.96 33.20
C GLY A 143 -4.54 -26.85 31.66
N ALA A 144 -5.70 -26.49 31.10
CA ALA A 144 -5.87 -26.26 29.67
C ALA A 144 -5.65 -24.78 29.36
N SER A 145 -4.56 -24.45 28.67
CA SER A 145 -4.31 -23.11 28.12
C SER A 145 -5.28 -22.80 26.99
N ARG A 146 -6.48 -22.33 27.34
CA ARG A 146 -7.57 -21.99 26.42
C ARG A 146 -7.73 -20.48 26.33
N TRP A 147 -8.15 -20.03 25.15
CA TRP A 147 -8.57 -18.66 24.86
C TRP A 147 -10.10 -18.63 24.80
N SER A 148 -10.75 -17.70 25.52
CA SER A 148 -12.21 -17.62 25.47
C SER A 148 -12.67 -17.12 24.10
N PRO A 149 -13.63 -17.79 23.43
CA PRO A 149 -14.15 -17.30 22.15
C PRO A 149 -14.90 -15.96 22.29
N THR A 150 -15.42 -15.67 23.47
CA THR A 150 -16.21 -14.48 23.78
C THR A 150 -15.47 -13.61 24.81
N PRO A 151 -15.45 -12.27 24.68
CA PRO A 151 -16.11 -11.44 23.66
C PRO A 151 -15.31 -11.23 22.35
N PHE A 152 -14.04 -11.67 22.28
CA PHE A 152 -13.15 -11.32 21.17
C PHE A 152 -13.68 -11.67 19.77
N ARG A 153 -14.33 -12.83 19.60
CA ARG A 153 -14.89 -13.21 18.30
C ARG A 153 -16.03 -12.30 17.85
N GLN A 154 -16.87 -11.85 18.77
CA GLN A 154 -17.93 -10.87 18.47
C GLN A 154 -17.34 -9.51 18.11
N LEU A 155 -16.29 -9.09 18.83
CA LEU A 155 -15.58 -7.84 18.53
C LEU A 155 -15.02 -7.86 17.11
N VAL A 156 -14.24 -8.90 16.79
CA VAL A 156 -13.63 -9.04 15.47
C VAL A 156 -14.69 -9.18 14.37
N HIS A 157 -15.80 -9.89 14.64
CA HIS A 157 -16.92 -9.97 13.71
C HIS A 157 -17.54 -8.59 13.46
N ALA A 158 -17.77 -7.78 14.50
CA ALA A 158 -18.30 -6.43 14.36
C ALA A 158 -17.34 -5.52 13.56
N LEU A 159 -16.03 -5.61 13.83
CA LEU A 159 -15.00 -4.87 13.09
C LEU A 159 -14.97 -5.22 11.59
N PHE A 160 -15.29 -6.46 11.23
CA PHE A 160 -15.26 -6.94 9.85
C PHE A 160 -16.56 -6.65 9.06
N HIS A 161 -17.72 -6.64 9.74
CA HIS A 161 -19.03 -6.59 9.07
C HIS A 161 -19.72 -5.22 9.13
N ASN A 162 -19.29 -4.32 10.01
CA ASN A 162 -19.87 -2.99 10.16
C ASN A 162 -18.88 -1.89 9.74
N ASP A 163 -19.39 -0.69 9.44
CA ASP A 163 -18.55 0.48 9.14
C ASP A 163 -18.14 1.14 10.46
N VAL A 164 -16.89 0.89 10.85
CA VAL A 164 -16.32 1.36 12.11
C VAL A 164 -15.53 2.64 11.86
N TYR A 165 -15.54 3.56 12.83
CA TYR A 165 -14.75 4.79 12.80
C TYR A 165 -13.25 4.50 12.92
N ASP A 166 -12.43 5.31 12.24
CA ASP A 166 -10.97 5.14 12.23
C ASP A 166 -10.34 5.20 13.64
N ASP A 167 -10.94 5.95 14.57
CA ASP A 167 -10.45 6.06 15.95
C ASP A 167 -10.49 4.73 16.72
N VAL A 168 -11.52 3.90 16.48
CA VAL A 168 -11.63 2.55 17.06
C VAL A 168 -10.64 1.60 16.43
N VAL A 169 -10.45 1.70 15.11
CA VAL A 169 -9.49 0.87 14.35
C VAL A 169 -8.07 1.17 14.80
N ASP A 170 -7.70 2.45 14.87
CA ASP A 170 -6.38 2.90 15.29
C ASP A 170 -6.13 2.51 16.76
N LYS A 171 -7.08 2.74 17.66
CA LYS A 171 -6.94 2.30 19.07
C LYS A 171 -6.77 0.78 19.19
N PHE A 172 -7.57 0.00 18.48
CA PHE A 172 -7.45 -1.47 18.54
C PHE A 172 -6.11 -1.95 17.94
N ALA A 173 -5.65 -1.31 16.87
CA ALA A 173 -4.38 -1.65 16.24
C ALA A 173 -3.18 -1.28 17.12
N GLU A 174 -3.09 -0.03 17.57
CA GLU A 174 -1.94 0.50 18.32
C GLU A 174 -1.86 -0.08 19.73
N ASP A 175 -2.95 -0.05 20.51
CA ASP A 175 -2.92 -0.47 21.92
C ASP A 175 -2.89 -2.00 22.09
N TYR A 176 -3.40 -2.76 21.10
CA TYR A 176 -3.58 -4.21 21.25
C TYR A 176 -2.87 -5.05 20.18
N LEU A 177 -3.10 -4.81 18.88
CA LEU A 177 -2.48 -5.62 17.83
C LEU A 177 -0.97 -5.40 17.73
N GLU A 178 -0.45 -4.20 17.96
CA GLU A 178 1.00 -3.96 17.95
C GLU A 178 1.68 -4.41 19.25
N VAL A 179 0.94 -4.39 20.36
CA VAL A 179 1.47 -4.61 21.72
C VAL A 179 1.44 -6.09 22.13
N TYR A 180 0.37 -6.84 21.86
CA TYR A 180 0.18 -8.21 22.39
C TYR A 180 0.21 -9.31 21.32
N ASP A 181 1.05 -10.33 21.54
CA ASP A 181 1.27 -11.45 20.62
C ASP A 181 0.08 -12.41 20.50
N ASP A 182 -0.59 -12.70 21.62
CA ASP A 182 -1.77 -13.56 21.67
C ASP A 182 -2.95 -12.95 20.89
N VAL A 183 -3.19 -11.66 21.09
CA VAL A 183 -4.22 -10.91 20.35
C VAL A 183 -3.94 -10.95 18.86
N ARG A 184 -2.69 -10.69 18.43
CA ARG A 184 -2.29 -10.80 17.01
C ARG A 184 -2.56 -12.17 16.43
N TYR A 185 -2.12 -13.22 17.11
CA TYR A 185 -2.27 -14.59 16.64
C TYR A 185 -3.75 -14.96 16.48
N MET A 186 -4.56 -14.66 17.50
CA MET A 186 -6.00 -14.93 17.48
C MET A 186 -6.74 -14.08 16.45
N PHE A 187 -6.34 -12.83 16.26
CA PHE A 187 -6.86 -11.95 15.21
C PHE A 187 -6.57 -12.53 13.81
N CYS A 188 -5.32 -12.91 13.52
CA CYS A 188 -4.95 -13.48 12.22
C CYS A 188 -5.73 -14.77 11.93
N LYS A 189 -5.92 -15.62 12.95
CA LYS A 189 -6.74 -16.84 12.82
C LYS A 189 -8.20 -16.51 12.52
N ALA A 190 -8.78 -15.54 13.23
CA ALA A 190 -10.15 -15.09 13.01
C ALA A 190 -10.35 -14.46 11.62
N ALA A 191 -9.42 -13.59 11.19
CA ALA A 191 -9.40 -12.99 9.86
C ALA A 191 -9.35 -14.07 8.75
N SER A 192 -8.45 -15.05 8.89
CA SER A 192 -8.34 -16.15 7.92
C SER A 192 -9.62 -16.99 7.86
N SER A 193 -10.28 -17.23 8.99
CA SER A 193 -11.53 -18.00 9.06
C SER A 193 -12.69 -17.22 8.45
N ALA A 194 -12.80 -15.92 8.72
CA ALA A 194 -13.83 -15.05 8.16
C ALA A 194 -13.70 -14.97 6.63
N LEU A 195 -12.49 -14.77 6.12
CA LEU A 195 -12.23 -14.68 4.67
C LEU A 195 -12.48 -16.01 3.94
N LYS A 196 -12.18 -17.16 4.57
CA LYS A 196 -12.45 -18.48 3.98
C LYS A 196 -13.93 -18.84 3.95
N ASN A 197 -14.69 -18.40 4.96
CA ASN A 197 -16.12 -18.65 5.10
C ASN A 197 -16.99 -17.49 4.55
N ALA A 198 -16.37 -16.52 3.90
CA ALA A 198 -17.03 -15.32 3.40
C ALA A 198 -18.20 -15.66 2.48
N SER A 199 -19.35 -15.01 2.73
CA SER A 199 -20.57 -15.21 1.95
C SER A 199 -20.63 -14.28 0.73
N GLU A 200 -21.47 -14.61 -0.26
CA GLU A 200 -21.72 -13.78 -1.46
C GLU A 200 -22.28 -12.38 -1.09
N LYS A 201 -22.92 -12.26 0.07
CA LYS A 201 -23.51 -11.00 0.55
C LYS A 201 -22.48 -10.00 1.10
N GLU A 202 -21.29 -10.47 1.46
CA GLU A 202 -20.28 -9.67 2.13
C GLU A 202 -19.33 -9.04 1.10
N THR A 203 -19.70 -7.88 0.56
CA THR A 203 -18.92 -7.20 -0.50
C THR A 203 -17.77 -6.35 0.01
N ARG A 204 -17.76 -5.96 1.30
CA ARG A 204 -16.72 -5.07 1.88
C ARG A 204 -15.78 -5.77 2.86
N LEU A 205 -15.94 -7.07 3.06
CA LEU A 205 -15.19 -7.83 4.07
C LEU A 205 -13.67 -7.74 3.82
N ARG A 206 -13.23 -7.91 2.57
CA ARG A 206 -11.80 -7.86 2.22
C ARG A 206 -11.19 -6.49 2.46
N SER A 207 -11.90 -5.41 2.08
CA SER A 207 -11.45 -4.03 2.30
C SER A 207 -11.27 -3.72 3.79
N ARG A 208 -12.22 -4.13 4.64
CA ARG A 208 -12.15 -3.88 6.10
C ARG A 208 -11.07 -4.72 6.79
N VAL A 209 -10.97 -6.00 6.43
CA VAL A 209 -9.88 -6.86 6.94
C VAL A 209 -8.52 -6.30 6.52
N LEU A 210 -8.40 -5.78 5.29
CA LEU A 210 -7.19 -5.13 4.81
C LEU A 210 -6.83 -3.89 5.65
N GLN A 211 -7.79 -3.03 5.97
CA GLN A 211 -7.54 -1.83 6.78
C GLN A 211 -6.87 -2.17 8.12
N LEU A 212 -7.29 -3.26 8.77
CA LEU A 212 -6.68 -3.73 10.01
C LEU A 212 -5.34 -4.45 9.78
N LEU A 213 -5.25 -5.34 8.78
CA LEU A 213 -4.01 -6.09 8.50
C LEU A 213 -2.85 -5.19 8.10
N VAL A 214 -3.10 -4.09 7.38
CA VAL A 214 -2.07 -3.12 6.97
C VAL A 214 -1.46 -2.37 8.16
N ARG A 215 -2.19 -2.26 9.27
CA ARG A 215 -1.72 -1.63 10.51
C ARG A 215 -0.83 -2.56 11.34
N ILE A 216 -0.81 -3.87 11.06
CA ILE A 216 0.09 -4.80 11.76
C ILE A 216 1.51 -4.64 11.19
N THR A 217 2.31 -3.80 11.85
CA THR A 217 3.71 -3.57 11.44
C THR A 217 4.71 -4.37 12.28
N ALA A 218 4.39 -4.64 13.54
CA ALA A 218 5.25 -5.36 14.49
C ALA A 218 5.09 -6.88 14.38
N ILE A 219 5.67 -7.50 13.35
CA ILE A 219 5.67 -8.97 13.23
C ILE A 219 6.93 -9.54 13.87
N PRO A 220 6.83 -10.52 14.78
CA PRO A 220 7.99 -11.09 15.45
C PRO A 220 8.90 -11.83 14.45
N THR A 221 10.16 -11.38 14.41
CA THR A 221 11.22 -11.98 13.58
C THR A 221 12.13 -12.91 14.37
N LYS A 222 12.26 -12.69 15.68
CA LYS A 222 13.03 -13.52 16.61
C LYS A 222 12.13 -14.04 17.72
N ASP A 223 12.50 -15.17 18.31
CA ASP A 223 11.76 -15.76 19.44
C ASP A 223 11.74 -14.83 20.67
N GLU A 224 12.78 -14.00 20.84
CA GLU A 224 12.87 -12.99 21.91
C GLU A 224 11.79 -11.89 21.82
N HIS A 225 11.22 -11.67 20.63
CA HIS A 225 10.17 -10.69 20.45
C HIS A 225 8.82 -11.18 21.04
N LEU A 226 8.71 -12.46 21.40
CA LEU A 226 7.51 -13.08 21.97
C LEU A 226 7.49 -12.95 23.49
N ASN A 227 7.19 -11.76 23.98
CA ASN A 227 7.31 -11.45 25.40
C ASN A 227 6.05 -10.85 26.02
N ASN A 228 5.11 -10.34 25.22
CA ASN A 228 3.98 -9.60 25.72
C ASN A 228 2.66 -10.29 25.36
N TYR A 229 1.95 -10.72 26.40
CA TYR A 229 0.70 -11.46 26.29
C TYR A 229 -0.38 -10.71 27.07
N LEU A 230 -1.55 -10.54 26.46
CA LEU A 230 -2.69 -9.91 27.11
C LEU A 230 -3.18 -10.78 28.28
N VAL A 231 -3.13 -12.11 28.11
CA VAL A 231 -3.64 -13.07 29.07
C VAL A 231 -2.50 -13.73 29.87
N PRO A 232 -2.41 -13.50 31.20
CA PRO A 232 -1.28 -13.98 32.02
C PRO A 232 -1.04 -15.48 32.00
N HIS A 233 -2.08 -16.33 32.00
CA HIS A 233 -1.90 -17.80 32.00
C HIS A 233 -1.36 -18.34 30.66
N LEU A 234 -1.42 -17.55 29.58
CA LEU A 234 -0.81 -17.89 28.30
C LEU A 234 0.68 -17.48 28.26
N ALA A 235 1.09 -16.53 29.11
CA ALA A 235 2.44 -16.01 29.18
C ALA A 235 3.43 -16.98 29.83
N GLU A 236 2.97 -17.77 30.82
CA GLU A 236 3.82 -18.77 31.44
C GLU A 236 4.35 -19.72 30.36
N THR A 237 5.64 -20.09 30.37
CA THR A 237 6.15 -21.17 29.51
C THR A 237 6.04 -22.50 30.26
N SER A 238 5.73 -23.61 29.56
CA SER A 238 5.70 -24.90 30.25
C SER A 238 7.07 -25.13 30.87
N ARG A 239 7.15 -25.31 32.19
CA ARG A 239 8.39 -25.74 32.85
C ARG A 239 8.89 -26.97 32.10
N LYS A 240 10.03 -26.87 31.41
CA LYS A 240 10.73 -28.03 30.88
C LYS A 240 10.97 -28.94 32.09
N SER A 241 10.31 -30.08 32.15
CA SER A 241 10.83 -31.18 32.94
C SER A 241 12.18 -31.52 32.34
N GLU A 242 13.24 -31.35 33.13
CA GLU A 242 14.55 -31.90 32.80
C GLU A 242 14.35 -33.37 32.41
N PRO A 243 14.91 -33.86 31.30
CA PRO A 243 14.93 -35.28 31.06
C PRO A 243 15.83 -35.89 32.14
N GLU A 244 15.22 -36.53 33.15
CA GLU A 244 15.94 -37.38 34.07
C GLU A 244 16.75 -38.38 33.25
N ALA A 245 18.07 -38.31 33.40
CA ALA A 245 19.01 -39.25 32.83
C ALA A 245 18.69 -40.64 33.40
N GLN A 246 18.04 -41.47 32.59
CA GLN A 246 17.92 -42.89 32.88
C GLN A 246 19.09 -43.62 32.21
N ASP A 247 19.88 -44.27 33.07
CA ASP A 247 21.06 -45.05 32.79
C ASP A 247 20.91 -45.99 31.59
N ALA A 248 21.87 -45.91 30.67
CA ALA A 248 22.09 -46.94 29.67
C ALA A 248 22.92 -48.08 30.28
N PRO A 249 22.52 -49.35 30.17
CA PRO A 249 23.43 -50.44 30.40
C PRO A 249 24.31 -50.66 29.17
N MET A 250 25.61 -50.55 29.42
CA MET A 250 26.73 -50.98 28.60
C MET A 250 26.75 -52.51 28.47
N PHE A 251 26.57 -53.07 27.26
CA PHE A 251 27.35 -54.18 26.66
C PHE A 251 26.70 -54.70 25.35
N SER A 252 27.45 -54.68 24.25
CA SER A 252 27.73 -55.84 23.38
C SER A 252 28.48 -55.35 22.14
N ASP A 253 29.78 -55.63 22.17
CA ASP A 253 30.76 -55.56 21.09
C ASP A 253 30.45 -56.62 20.01
N SER A 254 30.39 -56.23 18.73
CA SER A 254 30.52 -57.08 17.54
C SER A 254 30.55 -56.19 16.29
N ASP A 255 31.75 -56.01 15.73
CA ASP A 255 32.03 -55.40 14.43
C ASP A 255 31.53 -56.30 13.28
N GLU A 256 30.56 -55.84 12.49
CA GLU A 256 30.38 -56.25 11.08
C GLU A 256 29.90 -55.06 10.24
N ASP A 257 30.55 -54.85 9.09
CA ASP A 257 30.36 -53.75 8.15
C ASP A 257 28.96 -53.77 7.47
N GLU A 258 28.04 -52.89 7.91
CA GLU A 258 26.78 -52.64 7.21
C GLU A 258 26.85 -51.41 6.27
N SER A 259 26.36 -51.60 5.05
CA SER A 259 26.38 -50.61 3.97
C SER A 259 25.40 -49.42 4.21
N PRO A 260 25.64 -48.23 3.62
CA PRO A 260 24.81 -47.03 3.84
C PRO A 260 23.33 -47.15 3.44
N LEU A 261 22.96 -48.19 2.68
CA LEU A 261 21.61 -48.38 2.14
C LEU A 261 20.63 -48.98 3.16
N GLU A 262 21.13 -49.75 4.15
CA GLU A 262 20.28 -50.39 5.18
C GLU A 262 19.91 -49.43 6.33
N LYS A 263 20.74 -48.41 6.59
CA LYS A 263 20.35 -47.28 7.47
C LYS A 263 19.18 -46.47 6.91
N ALA A 264 19.07 -46.37 5.59
CA ALA A 264 17.97 -45.65 4.94
C ALA A 264 16.65 -46.43 5.02
N THR A 265 16.68 -47.77 4.95
CA THR A 265 15.48 -48.61 5.05
C THR A 265 14.99 -48.76 6.49
N ALA A 266 15.89 -48.82 7.48
CA ALA A 266 15.52 -48.80 8.90
C ALA A 266 14.96 -47.44 9.36
N ALA A 267 15.49 -46.33 8.82
CA ALA A 267 14.93 -44.99 9.01
C ALA A 267 13.56 -44.82 8.33
N ALA A 268 13.39 -45.40 7.13
CA ALA A 268 12.10 -45.43 6.43
C ALA A 268 11.06 -46.32 7.14
N ALA A 269 11.46 -47.44 7.73
CA ALA A 269 10.58 -48.31 8.51
C ALA A 269 10.12 -47.66 9.83
N ARG A 270 10.99 -46.88 10.49
CA ARG A 270 10.60 -46.03 11.65
C ARG A 270 9.69 -44.86 11.24
N ALA A 271 9.81 -44.36 10.02
CA ALA A 271 8.88 -43.37 9.45
C ALA A 271 7.51 -43.96 9.06
N ALA A 272 7.43 -45.26 8.77
CA ALA A 272 6.20 -45.96 8.36
C ALA A 272 5.31 -46.38 9.55
N SER A 273 5.85 -46.54 10.76
CA SER A 273 5.06 -46.71 11.99
C SER A 273 4.56 -45.35 12.53
N GLY A 274 3.84 -44.62 11.68
CA GLY A 274 3.16 -43.38 12.04
C GLY A 274 1.99 -43.65 12.99
N LYS A 275 2.26 -43.76 14.30
CA LYS A 275 1.25 -43.42 15.31
C LYS A 275 0.73 -42.03 14.93
N LYS A 276 -0.56 -41.93 14.57
CA LYS A 276 -1.29 -40.67 14.36
C LYS A 276 -1.10 -39.77 15.58
N ARG A 277 -0.03 -38.96 15.61
CA ARG A 277 0.11 -37.86 16.55
C ARG A 277 -0.90 -36.82 16.10
N SER A 278 -1.97 -36.67 16.88
CA SER A 278 -2.88 -35.53 16.81
C SER A 278 -2.04 -34.25 16.71
N ARG A 279 -2.01 -33.61 15.52
CA ARG A 279 -1.25 -32.37 15.27
C ARG A 279 -2.04 -31.12 15.72
N SER A 280 -2.64 -31.17 16.90
CA SER A 280 -2.94 -29.95 17.63
C SER A 280 -2.03 -29.95 18.84
N GLY A 281 -0.87 -29.27 18.71
CA GLY A 281 -0.19 -28.77 19.90
C GLY A 281 -1.19 -27.96 20.74
N THR A 282 -0.90 -27.78 22.02
CA THR A 282 -1.74 -26.91 22.83
C THR A 282 -1.68 -25.49 22.24
N LEU A 283 -2.73 -24.69 22.44
CA LEU A 283 -2.77 -23.30 21.94
C LEU A 283 -1.52 -22.53 22.38
N ARG A 284 -1.06 -22.78 23.61
CA ARG A 284 0.17 -22.24 24.20
C ARG A 284 1.42 -22.58 23.40
N ASP A 285 1.61 -23.84 23.03
CA ASP A 285 2.77 -24.25 22.20
C ASP A 285 2.79 -23.55 20.84
N SER A 286 1.60 -23.25 20.30
CA SER A 286 1.47 -22.51 19.05
C SER A 286 1.72 -21.01 19.23
N LEU A 287 1.37 -20.44 20.38
CA LEU A 287 1.60 -19.02 20.69
C LEU A 287 3.09 -18.72 20.89
N HIS A 288 3.81 -19.57 21.62
CA HIS A 288 5.25 -19.44 21.86
C HIS A 288 6.11 -19.85 20.66
N SER A 289 5.50 -20.41 19.60
CA SER A 289 6.19 -20.79 18.38
C SER A 289 6.13 -19.68 17.33
N LEU A 290 7.29 -19.10 17.02
CA LEU A 290 7.43 -18.11 15.95
C LEU A 290 6.97 -18.63 14.59
N GLY A 291 7.21 -19.91 14.31
CA GLY A 291 6.75 -20.55 13.07
C GLY A 291 5.23 -20.55 12.94
N ALA A 292 4.51 -20.83 14.04
CA ALA A 292 3.06 -20.83 14.06
C ALA A 292 2.46 -19.42 13.94
N GLN A 293 3.09 -18.42 14.56
CA GLN A 293 2.66 -17.02 14.41
C GLN A 293 2.84 -16.50 12.98
N ARG A 294 4.01 -16.73 12.37
CA ARG A 294 4.26 -16.41 10.96
C ARG A 294 3.29 -17.14 10.04
N GLN A 295 2.98 -18.41 10.34
CA GLN A 295 1.99 -19.16 9.58
C GLN A 295 0.58 -18.57 9.72
N ALA A 296 0.16 -18.17 10.92
CA ALA A 296 -1.15 -17.53 11.11
C ALA A 296 -1.26 -16.22 10.33
N PHE A 297 -0.25 -15.37 10.43
CA PHE A 297 -0.15 -14.12 9.66
C PHE A 297 -0.19 -14.39 8.15
N ALA A 298 0.62 -15.34 7.68
CA ALA A 298 0.65 -15.72 6.28
C ALA A 298 -0.70 -16.24 5.78
N THR A 299 -1.39 -17.07 6.57
CA THR A 299 -2.70 -17.60 6.18
C THR A 299 -3.76 -16.51 6.11
N ALA A 300 -3.67 -15.45 6.92
CA ALA A 300 -4.56 -14.30 6.84
C ALA A 300 -4.32 -13.49 5.56
N TRP A 301 -3.06 -13.17 5.25
CA TRP A 301 -2.70 -12.45 4.01
C TRP A 301 -2.99 -13.26 2.75
N LEU A 302 -2.68 -14.56 2.75
CA LEU A 302 -2.99 -15.44 1.62
C LEU A 302 -4.51 -15.58 1.42
N ALA A 303 -5.30 -15.67 2.50
CA ALA A 303 -6.76 -15.68 2.37
C ALA A 303 -7.31 -14.36 1.81
N LEU A 304 -6.64 -13.24 2.08
CA LEU A 304 -7.00 -11.92 1.57
C LEU A 304 -6.63 -11.76 0.08
N LEU A 305 -5.42 -12.16 -0.30
CA LEU A 305 -4.84 -11.97 -1.63
C LEU A 305 -5.29 -13.02 -2.64
N LEU A 306 -5.51 -14.26 -2.18
CA LEU A 306 -5.96 -15.40 -2.98
C LEU A 306 -7.39 -15.80 -2.56
N PRO A 307 -8.40 -14.95 -2.83
CA PRO A 307 -9.77 -15.24 -2.45
C PRO A 307 -10.32 -16.42 -3.26
N LYS A 308 -11.17 -17.23 -2.63
CA LYS A 308 -11.98 -18.22 -3.34
C LYS A 308 -12.93 -17.48 -4.29
N ARG A 309 -13.00 -17.90 -5.55
CA ARG A 309 -13.97 -17.34 -6.51
C ARG A 309 -15.33 -18.02 -6.32
N ILE A 310 -16.38 -17.24 -6.10
CA ILE A 310 -17.79 -17.68 -6.06
C ILE A 310 -18.49 -17.02 -7.24
N LYS A 311 -19.03 -17.81 -8.18
CA LYS A 311 -19.73 -17.32 -9.39
C LYS A 311 -18.97 -16.17 -10.11
N SER A 312 -17.67 -16.35 -10.33
CA SER A 312 -16.75 -15.38 -10.96
C SER A 312 -16.36 -14.14 -10.13
N GLN A 313 -16.98 -13.88 -8.98
CA GLN A 313 -16.57 -12.81 -8.07
C GLN A 313 -15.68 -13.36 -6.94
N PRO A 314 -14.70 -12.58 -6.45
CA PRO A 314 -13.93 -12.98 -5.29
C PRO A 314 -14.83 -12.99 -4.04
N ALA A 315 -14.76 -14.06 -3.23
CA ALA A 315 -15.43 -14.13 -1.95
C ALA A 315 -14.96 -12.98 -1.04
N GLY A 316 -15.90 -12.29 -0.38
CA GLY A 316 -15.59 -11.10 0.42
C GLY A 316 -15.43 -9.79 -0.36
N GLY A 317 -15.71 -9.80 -1.68
CA GLY A 317 -15.77 -8.63 -2.56
C GLY A 317 -14.46 -8.26 -3.28
N PRO A 318 -14.52 -7.43 -4.33
CA PRO A 318 -13.33 -6.97 -5.03
C PRO A 318 -12.55 -5.95 -4.19
N LEU A 319 -11.22 -5.97 -4.31
CA LEU A 319 -10.37 -4.91 -3.75
C LEU A 319 -10.34 -3.72 -4.70
N SER A 320 -10.36 -2.52 -4.15
CA SER A 320 -10.18 -1.28 -4.93
C SER A 320 -8.77 -1.24 -5.53
N PRO A 321 -8.56 -0.61 -6.70
CA PRO A 321 -7.21 -0.41 -7.24
C PRO A 321 -6.32 0.39 -6.27
N GLY A 322 -6.88 1.35 -5.51
CA GLY A 322 -6.13 2.10 -4.50
C GLY A 322 -5.65 1.24 -3.33
N GLU A 323 -6.48 0.29 -2.89
CA GLU A 323 -6.13 -0.69 -1.86
C GLU A 323 -5.06 -1.65 -2.34
N THR A 324 -5.19 -2.14 -3.58
CA THR A 324 -4.21 -3.01 -4.23
C THR A 324 -2.87 -2.29 -4.36
N HIS A 325 -2.85 -1.02 -4.76
CA HIS A 325 -1.64 -0.20 -4.76
C HIS A 325 -1.01 -0.11 -3.36
N GLY A 326 -1.83 0.14 -2.33
CA GLY A 326 -1.37 0.19 -0.93
C GLY A 326 -0.70 -1.11 -0.47
N ILE A 327 -1.26 -2.26 -0.85
CA ILE A 327 -0.66 -3.58 -0.59
C ILE A 327 0.66 -3.72 -1.35
N LEU A 328 0.68 -3.50 -2.66
CA LEU A 328 1.87 -3.70 -3.49
C LEU A 328 3.04 -2.81 -3.05
N VAL A 329 2.75 -1.59 -2.57
CA VAL A 329 3.78 -0.70 -2.01
C VAL A 329 4.51 -1.34 -0.84
N ARG A 330 3.80 -2.08 0.02
CA ARG A 330 4.28 -2.69 1.26
C ARG A 330 4.71 -4.15 1.10
N LEU A 331 4.26 -4.81 0.02
CA LEU A 331 4.39 -6.25 -0.20
C LEU A 331 5.82 -6.76 -0.02
N HIS A 332 6.78 -6.19 -0.75
CA HIS A 332 8.17 -6.62 -0.73
C HIS A 332 8.87 -6.47 0.64
N ALA A 333 8.55 -5.43 1.42
CA ALA A 333 9.26 -5.11 2.66
C ALA A 333 8.55 -5.63 3.93
N GLN A 334 7.21 -5.59 3.97
CA GLN A 334 6.42 -5.88 5.17
C GLN A 334 5.64 -7.20 5.10
N ILE A 335 5.43 -7.76 3.92
CA ILE A 335 4.58 -8.95 3.76
C ILE A 335 5.43 -10.17 3.36
N LEU A 336 6.18 -10.08 2.26
CA LEU A 336 6.98 -11.21 1.73
C LEU A 336 7.93 -11.85 2.76
N PRO A 337 8.69 -11.09 3.59
CA PRO A 337 9.63 -11.69 4.53
C PRO A 337 8.98 -12.58 5.60
N HIS A 338 7.68 -12.39 5.84
CA HIS A 338 6.94 -13.11 6.88
C HIS A 338 6.11 -14.28 6.33
N LEU A 339 6.09 -14.48 5.01
CA LEU A 339 5.40 -15.60 4.39
C LEU A 339 6.32 -16.84 4.36
N PRO A 340 5.87 -18.00 4.87
CA PRO A 340 6.66 -19.24 4.78
C PRO A 340 6.73 -19.79 3.35
N LEU A 341 5.71 -19.51 2.52
CA LEU A 341 5.61 -19.95 1.12
C LEU A 341 5.21 -18.77 0.22
N PRO A 342 6.15 -17.84 -0.07
CA PRO A 342 5.86 -16.63 -0.85
C PRO A 342 5.61 -16.91 -2.34
N ASN A 343 6.03 -18.07 -2.86
CA ASN A 343 5.80 -18.49 -4.25
C ASN A 343 4.31 -18.57 -4.61
N MET A 344 3.42 -18.75 -3.62
CA MET A 344 1.96 -18.76 -3.86
C MET A 344 1.44 -17.42 -4.39
N LEU A 345 2.16 -16.32 -4.20
CA LEU A 345 1.78 -15.00 -4.69
C LEU A 345 2.22 -14.73 -6.13
N HIS A 346 2.91 -15.67 -6.77
CA HIS A 346 3.35 -15.54 -8.16
C HIS A 346 2.17 -15.21 -9.09
N ASP A 347 1.13 -16.03 -9.09
CA ASP A 347 0.00 -15.87 -10.01
C ASP A 347 -0.74 -14.55 -9.76
N PHE A 348 -0.88 -14.14 -8.50
CA PHE A 348 -1.43 -12.84 -8.14
C PHE A 348 -0.57 -11.67 -8.66
N LEU A 349 0.76 -11.77 -8.57
CA LEU A 349 1.67 -10.75 -9.07
C LEU A 349 1.69 -10.69 -10.60
N VAL A 350 1.55 -11.82 -11.28
CA VAL A 350 1.40 -11.88 -12.74
C VAL A 350 0.08 -11.25 -13.17
N ASP A 351 -1.03 -11.56 -12.49
CA ASP A 351 -2.32 -10.91 -12.75
C ASP A 351 -2.23 -9.38 -12.58
N CYS A 352 -1.49 -8.92 -11.56
CA CYS A 352 -1.24 -7.50 -11.31
C CYS A 352 -0.27 -6.86 -12.31
N LEU A 353 0.59 -7.66 -12.95
CA LEU A 353 1.47 -7.20 -14.04
C LEU A 353 0.67 -7.07 -15.35
N ASP A 354 -0.26 -7.99 -15.61
CA ASP A 354 -1.12 -7.99 -16.79
C ASP A 354 -2.19 -6.89 -16.75
N SER A 355 -2.56 -6.38 -15.56
CA SER A 355 -3.49 -5.23 -15.44
C SER A 355 -2.93 -3.91 -15.97
N LYS A 356 -1.63 -3.83 -16.32
CA LYS A 356 -0.92 -2.66 -16.89
C LYS A 356 -1.03 -1.37 -16.04
N GLY A 357 -0.27 -0.34 -16.41
CA GLY A 357 -0.26 0.95 -15.73
C GLY A 357 0.43 0.92 -14.36
N THR A 358 -0.08 1.68 -13.38
CA THR A 358 0.57 1.82 -12.07
C THR A 358 0.62 0.52 -11.28
N THR A 359 -0.40 -0.32 -11.37
CA THR A 359 -0.48 -1.63 -10.70
C THR A 359 0.72 -2.51 -11.06
N ALA A 360 1.01 -2.61 -12.35
CA ALA A 360 2.12 -3.37 -12.91
C ALA A 360 3.49 -2.84 -12.44
N LEU A 361 3.67 -1.51 -12.40
CA LEU A 361 4.88 -0.88 -11.88
C LEU A 361 5.13 -1.22 -10.40
N LEU A 362 4.08 -1.26 -9.60
CA LEU A 362 4.14 -1.56 -8.16
C LEU A 362 4.39 -3.06 -7.90
N ALA A 363 3.76 -3.93 -8.70
CA ALA A 363 3.89 -5.39 -8.60
C ALA A 363 5.30 -5.88 -8.94
N LEU A 364 6.00 -5.18 -9.83
CA LEU A 364 7.35 -5.51 -10.27
C LEU A 364 8.35 -5.68 -9.11
N ASN A 365 8.18 -4.95 -8.00
CA ASN A 365 9.10 -5.05 -6.85
C ASN A 365 8.87 -6.34 -6.07
N GLY A 366 7.60 -6.72 -5.90
CA GLY A 366 7.23 -8.01 -5.34
C GLY A 366 7.75 -9.16 -6.20
N LEU A 367 7.56 -9.08 -7.52
CA LEU A 367 8.02 -10.11 -8.45
C LEU A 367 9.55 -10.25 -8.44
N TYR A 368 10.29 -9.14 -8.48
CA TYR A 368 11.74 -9.16 -8.40
C TYR A 368 12.23 -9.77 -7.09
N THR A 369 11.58 -9.45 -5.97
CA THR A 369 11.92 -10.07 -4.69
C THR A 369 11.74 -11.59 -4.75
N LEU A 370 10.64 -12.09 -5.33
CA LEU A 370 10.44 -13.54 -5.54
C LEU A 370 11.52 -14.18 -6.43
N ILE A 371 11.93 -13.48 -7.50
CA ILE A 371 12.99 -13.96 -8.40
C ILE A 371 14.32 -14.09 -7.65
N VAL A 372 14.70 -13.06 -6.89
CA VAL A 372 16.01 -13.01 -6.22
C VAL A 372 16.07 -13.84 -4.94
N SER A 373 15.06 -13.75 -4.07
CA SER A 373 15.10 -14.40 -2.76
C SER A 373 14.52 -15.82 -2.76
N HIS A 374 13.61 -16.13 -3.69
CA HIS A 374 12.93 -17.43 -3.76
C HIS A 374 13.20 -18.19 -5.06
N ASN A 375 14.17 -17.74 -5.87
CA ASN A 375 14.61 -18.39 -7.11
C ASN A 375 13.45 -18.70 -8.07
N LEU A 376 12.47 -17.80 -8.13
CA LEU A 376 11.39 -17.91 -9.11
C LEU A 376 11.97 -17.67 -10.52
N ASP A 377 11.84 -18.65 -11.40
CA ASP A 377 12.23 -18.49 -12.81
C ASP A 377 11.09 -17.84 -13.61
N TYR A 378 11.39 -16.69 -14.22
CA TYR A 378 10.44 -15.94 -15.06
C TYR A 378 11.11 -15.59 -16.40
N PRO A 379 11.05 -16.48 -17.41
CA PRO A 379 11.84 -16.37 -18.64
C PRO A 379 11.49 -15.14 -19.50
N ALA A 380 10.25 -14.63 -19.38
CA ALA A 380 9.78 -13.44 -20.10
C ALA A 380 10.01 -12.13 -19.31
N PHE A 381 10.92 -12.09 -18.32
CA PHE A 381 11.10 -10.92 -17.47
C PHE A 381 11.41 -9.64 -18.25
N TYR A 382 12.44 -9.67 -19.10
CA TYR A 382 12.88 -8.48 -19.82
C TYR A 382 11.91 -8.04 -20.93
N THR A 383 11.18 -8.96 -21.54
CA THR A 383 10.14 -8.60 -22.53
C THR A 383 8.98 -7.89 -21.85
N ARG A 384 8.57 -8.33 -20.65
CA ARG A 384 7.56 -7.65 -19.85
C ARG A 384 8.04 -6.32 -19.27
N LEU A 385 9.28 -6.26 -18.80
CA LEU A 385 9.90 -5.01 -18.35
C LEU A 385 9.96 -3.97 -19.47
N TYR A 386 10.25 -4.41 -20.70
CA TYR A 386 10.26 -3.55 -21.87
C TYR A 386 8.86 -3.07 -22.27
N ALA A 387 7.85 -3.95 -22.20
CA ALA A 387 6.45 -3.60 -22.41
C ALA A 387 5.90 -2.63 -21.35
N LEU A 388 6.46 -2.67 -20.13
CA LEU A 388 6.08 -1.80 -19.02
C LEU A 388 6.59 -0.37 -19.19
N LEU A 389 7.64 -0.14 -20.00
CA LEU A 389 8.09 1.18 -20.41
C LEU A 389 7.10 1.79 -21.42
N ASP A 390 5.96 2.24 -20.90
CA ASP A 390 4.92 2.94 -21.64
C ASP A 390 5.07 4.47 -21.58
N ALA A 391 4.20 5.18 -22.32
CA ALA A 391 4.16 6.64 -22.36
C ALA A 391 3.87 7.28 -21.00
N ASN A 392 3.22 6.56 -20.08
CA ASN A 392 2.74 7.08 -18.81
C ASN A 392 3.74 6.88 -17.67
N VAL A 393 4.68 5.93 -17.75
CA VAL A 393 5.64 5.59 -16.67
C VAL A 393 6.31 6.84 -16.09
N LEU A 394 6.80 7.71 -16.96
CA LEU A 394 7.53 8.94 -16.59
C LEU A 394 6.64 10.02 -15.96
N HIS A 395 5.31 9.89 -16.07
CA HIS A 395 4.32 10.78 -15.47
C HIS A 395 3.69 10.19 -14.20
N THR A 396 4.00 8.94 -13.84
CA THR A 396 3.45 8.31 -12.63
C THR A 396 4.07 8.85 -11.34
N LYS A 397 3.29 8.85 -10.25
CA LYS A 397 3.78 9.21 -8.91
C LYS A 397 4.90 8.29 -8.41
N TYR A 398 4.92 7.03 -8.85
CA TYR A 398 5.88 6.02 -8.41
C TYR A 398 7.10 5.88 -9.34
N ARG A 399 7.31 6.84 -10.26
CA ARG A 399 8.38 6.81 -11.26
C ARG A 399 9.79 6.65 -10.65
N SER A 400 10.11 7.34 -9.56
CA SER A 400 11.44 7.22 -8.94
C SER A 400 11.70 5.81 -8.41
N ARG A 401 10.68 5.18 -7.80
CA ARG A 401 10.77 3.79 -7.34
C ARG A 401 11.01 2.85 -8.50
N PHE A 402 10.29 3.05 -9.61
CA PHE A 402 10.49 2.27 -10.83
C PHE A 402 11.89 2.48 -11.41
N MET A 403 12.41 3.71 -11.48
CA MET A 403 13.76 4.00 -12.00
C MET A 403 14.87 3.37 -11.15
N ARG A 404 14.74 3.35 -9.82
CA ARG A 404 15.65 2.62 -8.92
C ARG A 404 15.70 1.13 -9.26
N MET A 405 14.53 0.54 -9.48
CA MET A 405 14.42 -0.88 -9.84
C MET A 405 14.97 -1.15 -11.24
N LEU A 406 14.64 -0.30 -12.22
CA LEU A 406 15.15 -0.42 -13.59
C LEU A 406 16.69 -0.36 -13.62
N ASN A 407 17.31 0.52 -12.82
CA ASN A 407 18.76 0.58 -12.66
C ASN A 407 19.34 -0.72 -12.08
N THR A 408 18.62 -1.34 -11.14
CA THR A 408 19.00 -2.63 -10.54
C THR A 408 18.86 -3.78 -11.55
N PHE A 409 17.83 -3.76 -12.41
CA PHE A 409 17.64 -4.83 -13.41
C PHE A 409 18.63 -4.74 -14.56
N LEU A 410 19.00 -3.53 -14.97
CA LEU A 410 19.96 -3.27 -16.03
C LEU A 410 21.41 -3.17 -15.51
N SER A 411 21.65 -3.44 -14.22
CA SER A 411 23.00 -3.66 -13.68
C SER A 411 23.47 -5.10 -13.72
N SER A 412 22.62 -6.02 -14.16
CA SER A 412 23.00 -7.41 -14.39
C SER A 412 24.08 -7.51 -15.46
N THR A 413 25.11 -8.32 -15.19
CA THR A 413 26.28 -8.55 -16.06
C THR A 413 25.97 -9.44 -17.26
N HIS A 414 24.88 -10.21 -17.21
CA HIS A 414 24.54 -11.22 -18.22
C HIS A 414 23.63 -10.69 -19.35
N LEU A 415 23.51 -9.37 -19.48
CA LEU A 415 22.65 -8.75 -20.49
C LEU A 415 23.37 -8.55 -21.82
N SER A 416 22.71 -8.95 -22.90
CA SER A 416 23.18 -8.65 -24.26
C SER A 416 23.16 -7.14 -24.54
N ALA A 417 24.13 -6.64 -25.31
CA ALA A 417 24.18 -5.23 -25.71
C ALA A 417 22.93 -4.79 -26.49
N ALA A 418 22.37 -5.67 -27.34
CA ALA A 418 21.15 -5.39 -28.10
C ALA A 418 19.94 -5.12 -27.20
N LEU A 419 19.79 -5.89 -26.12
CA LEU A 419 18.75 -5.67 -25.12
C LEU A 419 18.93 -4.32 -24.42
N VAL A 420 20.15 -3.99 -23.98
CA VAL A 420 20.39 -2.70 -23.31
C VAL A 420 20.14 -1.53 -24.27
N ALA A 421 20.56 -1.65 -25.53
CA ALA A 421 20.30 -0.65 -26.57
C ALA A 421 18.80 -0.40 -26.80
N SER A 422 17.97 -1.45 -26.78
CA SER A 422 16.52 -1.27 -26.91
C SER A 422 15.91 -0.52 -25.74
N PHE A 423 16.37 -0.80 -24.51
CA PHE A 423 15.95 -0.07 -23.33
C PHE A 423 16.38 1.40 -23.40
N LEU A 424 17.63 1.67 -23.82
CA LEU A 424 18.16 3.02 -24.03
C LEU A 424 17.31 3.79 -25.06
N LYS A 425 17.10 3.21 -26.25
CA LYS A 425 16.38 3.87 -27.34
C LYS A 425 14.91 4.12 -26.99
N ARG A 426 14.20 3.13 -26.42
CA ARG A 426 12.81 3.31 -25.98
C ARG A 426 12.69 4.39 -24.90
N LEU A 427 13.55 4.36 -23.89
CA LEU A 427 13.55 5.34 -22.79
C LEU A 427 13.88 6.76 -23.31
N SER A 428 14.80 6.88 -24.27
CA SER A 428 15.13 8.15 -24.94
C SER A 428 13.94 8.72 -25.72
N ARG A 429 13.20 7.87 -26.45
CA ARG A 429 11.95 8.27 -27.14
C ARG A 429 10.87 8.70 -26.16
N LEU A 430 10.72 8.00 -25.05
CA LEU A 430 9.77 8.39 -24.00
C LEU A 430 10.14 9.73 -23.35
N ALA A 431 11.44 10.03 -23.24
CA ALA A 431 11.93 11.29 -22.67
C ALA A 431 11.45 12.52 -23.45
N LEU A 432 11.27 12.44 -24.78
CA LEU A 432 10.80 13.56 -25.59
C LEU A 432 9.45 14.13 -25.16
N ARG A 433 8.58 13.28 -24.63
CA ARG A 433 7.25 13.65 -24.12
C ARG A 433 7.21 13.81 -22.60
N ALA A 434 8.33 13.54 -21.93
CA ALA A 434 8.38 13.47 -20.48
C ALA A 434 8.42 14.86 -19.82
N SER A 435 8.12 14.88 -18.53
CA SER A 435 8.33 16.06 -17.69
C SER A 435 9.83 16.38 -17.55
N PRO A 436 10.22 17.66 -17.35
CA PRO A 436 11.61 18.03 -17.06
C PRO A 436 12.19 17.29 -15.86
N ALA A 437 11.37 17.02 -14.84
CA ALA A 437 11.77 16.25 -13.67
C ALA A 437 12.17 14.80 -14.04
N ALA A 438 11.44 14.18 -14.96
CA ALA A 438 11.82 12.87 -15.48
C ALA A 438 13.06 12.92 -16.37
N ILE A 439 13.23 13.97 -17.20
CA ILE A 439 14.42 14.10 -18.07
C ILE A 439 15.72 14.17 -17.24
N VAL A 440 15.70 14.87 -16.10
CA VAL A 440 16.86 14.96 -15.18
C VAL A 440 17.26 13.59 -14.62
N GLU A 441 16.33 12.64 -14.48
CA GLU A 441 16.63 11.26 -14.06
C GLU A 441 17.11 10.39 -15.23
N VAL A 442 16.49 10.57 -16.40
CA VAL A 442 16.76 9.80 -17.62
C VAL A 442 18.17 10.04 -18.16
N VAL A 443 18.63 11.28 -18.20
CA VAL A 443 19.92 11.61 -18.84
C VAL A 443 21.11 10.95 -18.11
N PRO A 444 21.27 11.06 -16.78
CA PRO A 444 22.30 10.35 -16.03
C PRO A 444 22.13 8.82 -16.10
N PHE A 445 20.89 8.34 -16.17
CA PHE A 445 20.61 6.91 -16.32
C PHE A 445 21.13 6.36 -17.65
N VAL A 446 20.86 7.05 -18.75
CA VAL A 446 21.37 6.70 -20.09
C VAL A 446 22.89 6.76 -20.10
N TRP A 447 23.49 7.82 -19.55
CA TRP A 447 24.94 7.95 -19.46
C TRP A 447 25.58 6.77 -18.71
N ASN A 448 25.00 6.38 -17.57
CA ASN A 448 25.51 5.26 -16.77
C ASN A 448 25.45 3.92 -17.53
N LEU A 449 24.38 3.68 -18.30
CA LEU A 449 24.22 2.47 -19.09
C LEU A 449 25.18 2.41 -20.28
N LEU A 450 25.35 3.51 -21.01
CA LEU A 450 26.29 3.62 -22.13
C LEU A 450 27.72 3.34 -21.66
N ARG A 451 28.08 3.85 -20.48
CA ARG A 451 29.40 3.61 -19.94
C ARG A 451 29.59 2.18 -19.40
N ARG A 452 28.54 1.55 -18.88
CA ARG A 452 28.60 0.13 -18.49
C ARG A 452 28.72 -0.79 -19.71
N HIS A 453 28.06 -0.43 -20.82
CA HIS A 453 28.03 -1.22 -22.06
C HIS A 453 28.61 -0.41 -23.23
N PRO A 454 29.95 -0.43 -23.43
CA PRO A 454 30.60 0.36 -24.48
C PRO A 454 30.13 -0.02 -25.91
N ASN A 455 29.60 -1.23 -26.09
CA ASN A 455 29.00 -1.66 -27.36
C ASN A 455 27.76 -0.85 -27.76
N CYS A 456 27.15 -0.08 -26.84
CA CYS A 456 26.06 0.84 -27.13
C CYS A 456 26.54 2.26 -27.49
N MET A 457 27.84 2.55 -27.36
CA MET A 457 28.44 3.85 -27.72
C MET A 457 28.22 4.27 -29.19
N PRO A 458 28.18 3.34 -30.17
CA PRO A 458 27.86 3.67 -31.56
C PRO A 458 26.51 4.39 -31.75
N MET A 459 25.61 4.31 -30.77
CA MET A 459 24.33 5.02 -30.82
C MET A 459 24.48 6.54 -30.60
N ILE A 460 25.58 7.01 -30.00
CA ILE A 460 25.89 8.44 -29.87
C ILE A 460 26.83 8.89 -30.99
N HIS A 461 27.84 8.06 -31.28
CA HIS A 461 28.88 8.40 -32.23
C HIS A 461 29.05 7.24 -33.21
N ARG A 462 28.56 7.44 -34.44
CA ARG A 462 28.75 6.50 -35.55
C ARG A 462 29.58 7.17 -36.63
N GLU A 463 30.63 6.48 -37.04
CA GLU A 463 31.42 6.81 -38.22
C GLU A 463 30.79 6.09 -39.42
N TRP A 464 30.63 6.80 -40.54
CA TRP A 464 30.15 6.22 -41.79
C TRP A 464 31.33 6.15 -42.75
N ASP A 465 31.73 4.94 -43.15
CA ASP A 465 32.83 4.75 -44.10
C ASP A 465 32.43 5.38 -45.45
N GLY A 466 33.10 6.46 -45.83
CA GLY A 466 32.96 7.11 -47.15
C GLY A 466 32.48 8.56 -47.17
N ASP A 467 32.17 9.19 -46.04
CA ASP A 467 31.71 10.60 -46.02
C ASP A 467 32.74 11.52 -45.34
N HIS A 468 33.60 12.17 -46.16
CA HIS A 468 34.53 13.21 -45.70
C HIS A 468 33.84 14.55 -45.41
N LEU A 469 32.55 14.67 -45.74
CA LEU A 469 31.74 15.82 -45.37
C LEU A 469 31.09 15.50 -44.03
N ALA A 470 31.41 16.27 -43.00
CA ALA A 470 30.86 16.13 -41.65
C ALA A 470 29.36 16.51 -41.52
N LEU A 471 28.59 16.28 -42.58
CA LEU A 471 27.15 16.19 -42.67
C LEU A 471 26.94 14.78 -43.23
N GLY A 472 26.84 13.76 -42.37
CA GLY A 472 26.67 12.37 -42.81
C GLY A 472 25.47 12.20 -43.76
N PRO A 473 25.29 11.00 -44.35
CA PRO A 473 24.39 10.83 -45.47
C PRO A 473 22.97 11.34 -45.17
N ALA A 474 22.45 12.23 -46.02
CA ALA A 474 21.09 12.74 -45.88
C ALA A 474 20.10 11.60 -46.14
N GLY A 475 19.16 11.37 -45.21
CA GLY A 475 18.10 10.37 -45.36
C GLY A 475 18.41 8.98 -44.80
N ILE A 476 19.28 8.86 -43.78
CA ILE A 476 19.43 7.60 -43.03
C ILE A 476 18.10 7.29 -42.32
N GLU A 477 17.47 6.17 -42.69
CA GLU A 477 16.29 5.66 -41.99
C GLU A 477 16.71 5.03 -40.64
N ASP A 478 15.93 5.31 -39.58
CA ASP A 478 16.14 4.73 -38.26
C ASP A 478 15.76 3.24 -38.26
N GLY A 479 16.73 2.34 -38.04
CA GLY A 479 16.51 0.90 -37.99
C GLY A 479 15.74 0.40 -36.76
N PHE A 480 15.34 1.29 -35.84
CA PHE A 480 14.60 0.90 -34.64
C PHE A 480 13.08 0.78 -34.86
N ASP A 481 12.55 -0.42 -34.62
CA ASP A 481 11.11 -0.68 -34.58
C ASP A 481 10.53 -0.41 -33.16
N PRO A 482 9.66 0.60 -32.98
CA PRO A 482 9.03 0.88 -31.69
C PRO A 482 7.98 -0.16 -31.27
N LEU A 483 7.36 -0.88 -32.20
CA LEU A 483 6.22 -1.78 -31.93
C LEU A 483 6.65 -3.19 -31.52
N GLU A 484 7.90 -3.58 -31.82
CA GLU A 484 8.42 -4.91 -31.47
C GLU A 484 8.39 -5.12 -29.94
N PRO A 485 7.80 -6.23 -29.45
CA PRO A 485 7.75 -6.53 -28.01
C PRO A 485 9.04 -7.13 -27.46
N ASN A 486 9.86 -7.79 -28.30
CA ASN A 486 11.10 -8.42 -27.84
C ASN A 486 12.27 -7.44 -27.92
N PRO A 487 12.88 -7.05 -26.79
CA PRO A 487 13.95 -6.05 -26.79
C PRO A 487 15.15 -6.44 -27.68
N SER A 488 15.48 -7.73 -27.73
CA SER A 488 16.60 -8.25 -28.53
C SER A 488 16.41 -8.14 -30.05
N LYS A 489 15.19 -7.91 -30.56
CA LYS A 489 14.87 -7.89 -32.01
C LYS A 489 14.52 -6.50 -32.55
N THR A 490 14.63 -5.46 -31.73
CA THR A 490 14.18 -4.10 -32.08
C THR A 490 15.07 -3.36 -33.07
N GLY A 491 16.27 -3.86 -33.39
CA GLY A 491 17.24 -3.14 -34.24
C GLY A 491 17.89 -1.92 -33.58
N ALA A 492 17.74 -1.74 -32.26
CA ALA A 492 18.17 -0.51 -31.57
C ALA A 492 19.67 -0.19 -31.65
N LEU A 493 20.56 -1.18 -31.84
CA LEU A 493 21.99 -0.93 -32.04
C LEU A 493 22.29 -0.26 -33.38
N GLU A 494 21.46 -0.51 -34.40
CA GLU A 494 21.56 0.10 -35.72
C GLU A 494 20.94 1.51 -35.75
N SER A 495 20.24 1.90 -34.68
CA SER A 495 19.75 3.26 -34.44
C SER A 495 20.78 4.16 -33.77
N SER A 496 20.55 5.47 -33.79
CA SER A 496 21.22 6.45 -32.94
C SER A 496 20.25 7.14 -31.95
N LEU A 497 20.78 7.91 -31.00
CA LEU A 497 20.03 8.59 -29.92
C LEU A 497 19.74 10.07 -30.23
N TRP A 498 19.07 10.35 -31.35
CA TRP A 498 18.65 11.73 -31.71
C TRP A 498 17.74 12.38 -30.65
N GLU A 499 17.01 11.56 -29.90
CA GLU A 499 16.03 12.05 -28.93
C GLU A 499 16.69 12.77 -27.76
N ILE A 500 17.86 12.27 -27.30
CA ILE A 500 18.60 12.94 -26.24
C ILE A 500 19.40 14.12 -26.80
N SER A 501 19.86 14.02 -28.04
CA SER A 501 20.62 15.11 -28.66
C SER A 501 19.79 16.38 -28.81
N ALA A 502 18.47 16.24 -29.03
CA ALA A 502 17.50 17.33 -29.08
C ALA A 502 17.39 18.15 -27.77
N PHE A 503 17.79 17.61 -26.61
CA PHE A 503 17.71 18.35 -25.34
C PHE A 503 18.81 19.41 -25.16
N GLY A 504 19.82 19.47 -26.03
CA GLY A 504 20.93 20.42 -25.92
C GLY A 504 22.29 19.87 -26.32
N ALA A 505 22.45 18.55 -26.36
CA ALA A 505 23.75 17.92 -26.55
C ALA A 505 24.31 18.16 -27.96
N HIS A 506 23.44 18.14 -28.99
CA HIS A 506 23.84 18.36 -30.38
C HIS A 506 24.39 19.78 -30.60
N ALA A 507 23.64 20.79 -30.17
CA ALA A 507 24.05 22.19 -30.28
C ALA A 507 25.40 22.45 -29.59
N TYR A 508 25.64 21.80 -28.45
CA TYR A 508 26.90 21.92 -27.73
C TYR A 508 28.06 21.17 -28.42
N ALA A 509 27.82 19.97 -28.96
CA ALA A 509 28.81 19.24 -29.73
C ALA A 509 29.26 20.02 -30.98
N LEU A 510 28.33 20.65 -31.69
CA LEU A 510 28.63 21.55 -32.82
C LEU A 510 29.45 22.76 -32.38
N GLN A 511 29.10 23.37 -31.25
CA GLN A 511 29.87 24.48 -30.68
C GLN A 511 31.32 24.08 -30.38
N ASN A 512 31.54 22.88 -29.82
CA ASN A 512 32.88 22.35 -29.55
C ASN A 512 33.68 22.09 -30.84
N GLN A 513 33.00 21.77 -31.94
CA GLN A 513 33.60 21.64 -33.27
C GLN A 513 33.83 22.99 -33.97
N GLY A 514 33.56 24.12 -33.31
CA GLY A 514 33.70 25.47 -33.88
C GLY A 514 32.60 25.82 -34.89
N ARG A 515 31.52 25.03 -34.96
CA ARG A 515 30.38 25.27 -35.86
C ARG A 515 29.25 25.93 -35.08
N SER A 516 28.86 27.13 -35.49
CA SER A 516 27.66 27.79 -35.00
C SER A 516 26.54 27.59 -35.99
N VAL A 517 25.48 26.86 -35.61
CA VAL A 517 24.25 26.80 -36.39
C VAL A 517 23.30 27.87 -35.87
N SER A 518 23.42 29.07 -36.41
CA SER A 518 22.41 30.12 -36.26
C SER A 518 21.22 29.77 -37.16
N GLY A 519 20.18 29.12 -36.63
CA GLY A 519 18.93 28.95 -37.40
C GLY A 519 18.09 27.70 -37.10
N ILE A 520 18.61 26.69 -36.40
CA ILE A 520 17.81 25.52 -36.00
C ILE A 520 17.24 25.81 -34.60
N GLY A 521 16.07 26.45 -34.56
CA GLY A 521 15.28 26.52 -33.33
C GLY A 521 14.76 25.13 -32.98
N GLY A 522 15.01 24.66 -31.75
CA GLY A 522 14.49 23.38 -31.26
C GLY A 522 15.51 22.47 -30.56
N ASP A 523 16.81 22.71 -30.74
CA ASP A 523 17.89 21.84 -30.24
C ASP A 523 18.22 22.03 -28.74
N ALA A 524 17.35 22.68 -27.97
CA ALA A 524 17.58 22.95 -26.56
C ALA A 524 16.28 22.84 -25.76
N HIS A 525 16.34 22.15 -24.64
CA HIS A 525 15.26 22.16 -23.66
C HIS A 525 15.08 23.57 -23.09
N TYR A 526 13.83 23.99 -22.87
CA TYR A 526 13.50 25.34 -22.38
C TYR A 526 14.08 25.64 -20.99
N LEU A 527 14.16 24.61 -20.14
CA LEU A 527 14.78 24.72 -18.81
C LEU A 527 16.29 24.57 -18.93
N ALA A 528 17.02 25.60 -18.47
CA ALA A 528 18.48 25.67 -18.58
C ALA A 528 19.20 24.54 -17.83
N SER A 529 18.70 24.11 -16.67
CA SER A 529 19.31 23.02 -15.89
C SER A 529 19.31 21.70 -16.68
N VAL A 530 18.19 21.36 -17.32
CA VAL A 530 18.07 20.16 -18.17
C VAL A 530 19.01 20.24 -19.37
N ASN A 531 19.08 21.39 -20.04
CA ASN A 531 20.03 21.60 -21.15
C ASN A 531 21.48 21.38 -20.69
N THR A 532 21.88 21.97 -19.57
CA THR A 532 23.24 21.76 -19.03
C THR A 532 23.52 20.30 -18.68
N PHE A 533 22.52 19.55 -18.20
CA PHE A 533 22.67 18.11 -17.97
C PHE A 533 22.76 17.32 -19.27
N ALA A 534 21.98 17.66 -20.31
CA ALA A 534 22.07 16.98 -21.59
C ALA A 534 23.48 17.10 -22.23
N ARG A 535 24.20 18.20 -21.95
CA ARG A 535 25.58 18.40 -22.44
C ARG A 535 26.58 17.33 -21.98
N ILE A 536 26.34 16.66 -20.85
CA ILE A 536 27.26 15.63 -20.32
C ILE A 536 27.48 14.46 -21.28
N LEU A 537 26.58 14.27 -22.25
CA LEU A 537 26.68 13.23 -23.28
C LEU A 537 27.49 13.68 -24.50
N ALA A 538 27.66 14.99 -24.69
CA ALA A 538 28.55 15.56 -25.72
C ALA A 538 29.97 15.75 -25.18
N ASP A 539 30.13 15.88 -23.87
CA ASP A 539 31.43 15.92 -23.19
C ASP A 539 32.12 14.54 -23.17
N PRO A 540 33.46 14.50 -23.09
CA PRO A 540 34.18 13.25 -22.89
C PRO A 540 33.80 12.60 -21.55
N PHE A 541 33.66 11.27 -21.56
CA PHE A 541 33.19 10.46 -20.41
C PHE A 541 34.27 10.35 -19.32
N THR A 542 34.53 11.43 -18.60
CA THR A 542 35.59 11.53 -17.57
C THR A 542 35.16 11.05 -16.18
N LYS A 543 33.89 11.29 -15.79
CA LYS A 543 33.37 10.92 -14.46
C LYS A 543 33.29 9.39 -14.30
N GLN A 544 33.27 8.86 -13.07
CA GLN A 544 33.20 7.40 -12.81
C GLN A 544 31.79 6.77 -12.70
N ARG A 545 30.79 7.54 -12.27
CA ARG A 545 29.37 7.19 -12.27
C ARG A 545 28.59 8.43 -11.86
N TYR A 546 27.34 8.55 -12.29
CA TYR A 546 26.38 9.47 -11.68
C TYR A 546 25.53 8.68 -10.68
N GLU A 547 25.46 9.15 -9.44
CA GLU A 547 24.60 8.53 -8.44
C GLU A 547 23.16 8.97 -8.69
N LEU A 548 22.30 8.03 -9.07
CA LEU A 548 20.93 8.34 -9.47
C LEU A 548 20.09 8.89 -8.31
N GLU A 549 20.39 8.51 -7.07
CA GLU A 549 19.64 8.96 -5.87
C GLU A 549 19.65 10.48 -5.68
N GLU A 550 20.65 11.19 -6.20
CA GLU A 550 20.68 12.67 -6.17
C GLU A 550 19.64 13.29 -7.11
N PHE A 551 19.30 12.60 -8.20
CA PHE A 551 18.41 13.08 -9.26
C PHE A 551 16.97 12.55 -9.12
N LEU A 552 16.82 11.42 -8.45
CA LEU A 552 15.53 10.80 -8.15
C LEU A 552 14.71 11.69 -7.20
N ASP A 553 13.39 11.58 -7.28
CA ASP A 553 12.43 12.32 -6.44
C ASP A 553 12.38 13.84 -6.68
N THR A 554 12.98 14.32 -7.78
CA THR A 554 12.76 15.68 -8.25
C THR A 554 11.30 15.87 -8.67
N THR A 555 10.70 17.00 -8.32
CA THR A 555 9.33 17.33 -8.71
C THR A 555 9.29 18.73 -9.30
N TYR A 556 8.17 19.10 -9.93
CA TYR A 556 7.98 20.48 -10.38
C TYR A 556 8.09 21.49 -9.22
N ALA A 557 7.66 21.10 -8.01
CA ALA A 557 7.79 21.94 -6.82
C ALA A 557 9.27 22.19 -6.47
N THR A 558 10.08 21.12 -6.40
CA THR A 558 11.51 21.28 -6.09
C THR A 558 12.25 22.05 -7.19
N LEU A 559 11.93 21.79 -8.47
CA LEU A 559 12.51 22.53 -9.59
C LEU A 559 12.15 24.02 -9.52
N PHE A 560 10.88 24.33 -9.24
CA PHE A 560 10.43 25.70 -9.09
C PHE A 560 11.15 26.40 -7.93
N GLU A 561 11.25 25.76 -6.77
CA GLU A 561 11.97 26.31 -5.62
C GLU A 561 13.44 26.56 -5.92
N THR A 562 14.11 25.66 -6.65
CA THR A 562 15.52 25.84 -7.02
C THR A 562 15.73 27.04 -7.94
N GLU A 563 14.88 27.23 -8.94
CA GLU A 563 14.95 28.37 -9.86
C GLU A 563 14.49 29.68 -9.20
N ALA A 564 13.48 29.64 -8.33
CA ALA A 564 13.04 30.78 -7.54
C ALA A 564 14.16 31.27 -6.61
N ASN A 565 14.84 30.37 -5.90
CA ASN A 565 15.96 30.73 -5.04
C ASN A 565 17.15 31.28 -5.83
N LYS A 566 17.43 30.72 -7.01
CA LYS A 566 18.50 31.20 -7.90
C LYS A 566 18.21 32.59 -8.46
N THR A 567 16.97 32.86 -8.85
CA THR A 567 16.54 34.17 -9.36
C THR A 567 16.52 35.22 -8.27
N LEU A 568 16.04 34.91 -7.06
CA LEU A 568 16.08 35.82 -5.90
C LEU A 568 17.50 36.19 -5.48
N ARG A 569 18.46 35.24 -5.57
CA ARG A 569 19.88 35.47 -5.25
C ARG A 569 20.67 36.09 -6.39
N ARG A 570 20.10 36.22 -7.58
CA ARG A 570 20.77 36.85 -8.72
C ARG A 570 20.89 38.34 -8.41
N ARG A 571 22.08 38.76 -7.95
CA ARG A 571 22.45 40.18 -7.87
C ARG A 571 22.08 40.83 -9.20
N LYS A 572 21.23 41.88 -9.16
CA LYS A 572 20.93 42.72 -10.32
C LYS A 572 22.28 43.09 -10.94
N ARG A 573 22.49 42.76 -12.21
CA ARG A 573 23.61 43.33 -12.96
C ARG A 573 23.29 44.81 -13.10
N GLU A 574 24.08 45.67 -12.47
CA GLU A 574 23.79 47.11 -12.37
C GLU A 574 23.82 47.80 -13.75
N ASP A 575 24.43 47.18 -14.76
CA ASP A 575 24.68 47.82 -16.08
C ASP A 575 23.86 47.26 -17.27
N LYS A 576 22.76 46.55 -17.03
CA LYS A 576 21.89 46.11 -18.13
C LYS A 576 20.43 46.37 -17.77
N GLU A 577 19.79 47.29 -18.50
CA GLU A 577 18.34 47.43 -18.46
C GLU A 577 17.71 46.05 -18.66
N PRO A 578 16.73 45.65 -17.83
CA PRO A 578 16.03 44.40 -18.08
C PRO A 578 15.46 44.49 -19.50
N PRO A 579 15.66 43.48 -20.36
CA PRO A 579 15.01 43.49 -21.66
C PRO A 579 13.51 43.69 -21.41
N SER A 580 12.90 44.61 -22.14
CA SER A 580 11.44 44.77 -22.10
C SER A 580 10.84 43.38 -22.27
N PRO A 581 9.81 43.00 -21.48
CA PRO A 581 9.13 41.74 -21.72
C PRO A 581 8.74 41.76 -23.19
N ALA A 582 9.15 40.72 -23.94
CA ALA A 582 8.69 40.55 -25.30
C ALA A 582 7.20 40.28 -25.21
N ILE A 583 6.41 41.35 -25.20
CA ILE A 583 4.99 41.30 -25.51
C ILE A 583 5.03 40.81 -26.95
N ARG A 584 4.71 39.53 -27.16
CA ARG A 584 4.20 39.12 -28.46
C ARG A 584 2.92 39.92 -28.59
N ASP A 585 2.99 41.03 -29.33
CA ASP A 585 1.80 41.63 -29.87
C ASP A 585 1.14 40.49 -30.65
N ILE A 586 -0.01 40.02 -30.17
CA ILE A 586 -0.86 39.16 -30.96
C ILE A 586 -1.40 40.09 -32.04
N GLU A 587 -0.57 40.39 -33.05
CA GLU A 587 -1.00 41.02 -34.29
C GLU A 587 -1.90 40.00 -35.01
N ALA A 588 -3.13 39.89 -34.53
CA ALA A 588 -4.21 39.44 -35.37
C ALA A 588 -4.49 40.61 -36.31
N ASP A 589 -3.92 40.58 -37.52
CA ASP A 589 -4.27 41.49 -38.61
C ASP A 589 -5.76 41.30 -38.95
N LEU A 590 -6.62 41.98 -38.19
CA LEU A 590 -8.07 41.97 -38.34
C LEU A 590 -8.43 43.09 -39.30
N ALA A 591 -8.57 42.75 -40.58
CA ALA A 591 -9.03 43.68 -41.60
C ALA A 591 -10.42 44.24 -41.24
N VAL A 592 -10.49 45.53 -40.88
CA VAL A 592 -11.75 46.24 -40.63
C VAL A 592 -12.33 46.70 -41.97
N PRO A 593 -13.61 46.40 -42.29
CA PRO A 593 -14.25 46.91 -43.50
C PRO A 593 -14.29 48.45 -43.52
N ALA A 594 -13.92 49.05 -44.66
CA ALA A 594 -13.72 50.49 -44.85
C ALA A 594 -14.93 51.40 -44.51
N LEU A 595 -16.13 50.83 -44.37
CA LEU A 595 -17.36 51.56 -44.07
C LEU A 595 -17.45 52.09 -42.62
N VAL A 596 -16.68 51.55 -41.66
CA VAL A 596 -16.69 52.00 -40.25
C VAL A 596 -15.77 53.21 -40.03
N ALA A 597 -14.79 53.41 -40.92
CA ALA A 597 -13.82 54.49 -40.86
C ALA A 597 -14.38 55.89 -41.19
N THR A 598 -15.54 55.98 -41.85
CA THR A 598 -16.10 57.27 -42.31
C THR A 598 -16.94 58.00 -41.25
N VAL A 599 -17.42 57.30 -40.21
CA VAL A 599 -18.29 57.88 -39.15
C VAL A 599 -17.47 58.42 -37.98
N SER A 600 -16.24 57.92 -37.81
CA SER A 600 -15.28 58.33 -36.80
C SER A 600 -14.04 58.75 -37.55
N ASN A 601 -13.82 60.05 -37.77
CA ASN A 601 -12.73 60.64 -38.56
C ASN A 601 -11.27 60.22 -38.16
N ASN A 602 -11.10 59.21 -37.31
CA ASN A 602 -9.85 58.51 -37.02
C ASN A 602 -10.04 56.99 -37.16
N VAL A 603 -9.28 56.39 -38.09
CA VAL A 603 -9.29 54.95 -38.42
C VAL A 603 -8.87 54.10 -37.23
N ASP A 604 -7.83 54.50 -36.50
CA ASP A 604 -7.30 53.75 -35.35
C ASP A 604 -8.27 53.67 -34.16
N VAL A 605 -9.15 54.66 -34.03
CA VAL A 605 -10.15 54.69 -32.95
C VAL A 605 -11.33 53.77 -33.32
N ALA A 606 -11.68 53.70 -34.60
CA ALA A 606 -12.69 52.78 -35.11
C ALA A 606 -12.24 51.32 -34.98
N ILE A 607 -10.98 51.01 -35.33
CA ILE A 607 -10.38 49.68 -35.21
C ILE A 607 -10.39 49.22 -33.74
N ARG A 608 -9.85 50.02 -32.82
CA ARG A 608 -9.82 49.67 -31.39
C ARG A 608 -11.22 49.51 -30.78
N ARG A 609 -12.21 50.25 -31.27
CA ARG A 609 -13.60 50.15 -30.77
C ARG A 609 -14.25 48.85 -31.23
N GLU A 610 -14.00 48.44 -32.47
CA GLU A 610 -14.54 47.21 -33.03
C GLU A 610 -13.83 45.96 -32.47
N GLU A 611 -12.51 46.02 -32.26
CA GLU A 611 -11.74 45.01 -31.52
C GLU A 611 -12.29 44.79 -30.12
N ARG A 612 -12.50 45.88 -29.36
CA ARG A 612 -13.10 45.78 -28.02
C ARG A 612 -14.51 45.20 -28.04
N LYS A 613 -15.31 45.53 -29.06
CA LYS A 613 -16.67 45.02 -29.20
C LYS A 613 -16.68 43.51 -29.47
N ARG A 614 -15.82 43.03 -30.38
CA ARG A 614 -15.70 41.60 -30.72
C ARG A 614 -15.02 40.77 -29.62
N LEU A 615 -14.00 41.31 -28.95
CA LEU A 615 -13.40 40.68 -27.77
C LEU A 615 -14.40 40.52 -26.63
N ARG A 616 -15.32 41.48 -26.47
CA ARG A 616 -16.37 41.39 -25.45
C ARG A 616 -17.40 40.30 -25.77
N VAL A 617 -17.72 40.09 -27.06
CA VAL A 617 -18.60 39.02 -27.52
C VAL A 617 -17.92 37.64 -27.37
N CYS A 618 -16.63 37.52 -27.67
CA CYS A 618 -15.87 36.27 -27.44
C CYS A 618 -15.68 35.94 -25.95
N ALA A 619 -15.49 36.96 -25.10
CA ALA A 619 -15.30 36.76 -23.67
C ALA A 619 -16.62 36.50 -22.92
N TYR A 620 -17.75 37.06 -23.39
CA TYR A 620 -19.07 36.95 -22.74
C TYR A 620 -20.20 36.90 -23.78
N PRO A 621 -20.48 35.74 -24.40
CA PRO A 621 -21.55 35.63 -25.39
C PRO A 621 -22.94 35.72 -24.73
N ALA A 622 -23.80 36.60 -25.22
CA ALA A 622 -25.21 36.70 -24.82
C ALA A 622 -26.12 35.95 -25.81
N PRO A 623 -27.25 35.37 -25.36
CA PRO A 623 -28.16 34.63 -26.25
C PRO A 623 -28.86 35.58 -27.22
N GLY A 624 -28.37 35.63 -28.46
CA GLY A 624 -28.88 36.48 -29.54
C GLY A 624 -27.83 36.97 -30.54
N ASP A 625 -26.54 36.88 -30.18
CA ASP A 625 -25.45 37.29 -31.08
C ASP A 625 -25.11 36.18 -32.08
N VAL A 626 -25.48 36.37 -33.35
CA VAL A 626 -25.12 35.47 -34.45
C VAL A 626 -23.67 35.75 -34.83
N ALA A 627 -22.79 34.77 -34.59
CA ALA A 627 -21.40 34.82 -35.01
C ALA A 627 -21.31 34.65 -36.54
N GLU A 628 -21.39 35.74 -37.29
CA GLU A 628 -21.02 35.73 -38.70
C GLU A 628 -19.50 35.54 -38.83
N ASN A 629 -19.14 34.31 -39.27
CA ASN A 629 -17.87 33.90 -39.87
C ASN A 629 -16.59 34.50 -39.27
N VAL A 630 -16.19 33.97 -38.12
CA VAL A 630 -14.77 33.90 -37.73
C VAL A 630 -14.35 32.45 -37.91
N PRO A 631 -13.19 32.14 -38.51
CA PRO A 631 -12.68 30.77 -38.57
C PRO A 631 -12.29 30.36 -37.14
N ILE A 632 -13.24 29.79 -36.41
CA ILE A 632 -13.11 29.29 -35.03
C ILE A 632 -12.27 28.00 -34.99
N ASP A 633 -11.75 27.53 -36.13
CA ASP A 633 -11.10 26.23 -36.29
C ASP A 633 -9.67 26.13 -35.70
N GLU A 634 -8.99 27.24 -35.36
CA GLU A 634 -7.62 27.17 -34.81
C GLU A 634 -7.54 27.23 -33.28
N CYS A 635 -8.51 27.82 -32.59
CA CYS A 635 -8.52 27.85 -31.12
C CYS A 635 -9.30 26.68 -30.50
N ALA A 636 -10.31 26.14 -31.20
CA ALA A 636 -11.11 25.01 -30.69
C ALA A 636 -10.37 23.66 -30.77
N ARG A 637 -9.43 23.49 -31.72
CA ARG A 637 -8.62 22.26 -31.85
C ARG A 637 -7.57 22.06 -30.75
N LEU A 638 -7.33 23.06 -29.90
CA LEU A 638 -6.37 22.94 -28.81
C LEU A 638 -6.99 22.41 -27.51
N TRP A 639 -8.31 22.36 -27.39
CA TRP A 639 -9.00 22.01 -26.14
C TRP A 639 -9.90 20.77 -26.23
N ASP A 640 -10.29 20.33 -27.43
CA ASP A 640 -10.98 19.05 -27.63
C ASP A 640 -10.12 18.05 -28.40
N MET A 641 -9.24 17.35 -27.67
CA MET A 641 -8.88 15.95 -27.95
C MET A 641 -8.55 15.27 -26.61
N ALA A 642 -9.63 14.82 -25.96
CA ALA A 642 -9.61 13.81 -24.90
C ALA A 642 -9.68 12.40 -25.51
#